data_AF-A0A0V1Q3S6-F1
#
_entry.id   AF-A0A0V1Q3S6-F1
#
_cell.length_a   1.000
_cell.length_b   1.000
_cell.length_c   1.000
_cell.angle_alpha   90.00
_cell.angle_beta   90.00
_cell.angle_gamma   90.00
#
_symmetry.space_group_name_H-M   'P 1'
#
loop_
_entity.id
_entity.type
_entity.pdbx_description
1 polymer ?
#
loop_
_entity_poly.entity_id
_entity_poly.type
_entity_poly.pdbx_seq_one_letter_code
_entity_poly.pdbx_strand_id
1 'polypeptide(L)'
;MDRFKSLINLFDYFHYPTQKSKEYSKYRQELTNKYGDITTIILVVFLIAIPIQKLLNIKGYTFSKIKIFKKTNLRLNKWIERDEEESYRLNKLKRFVAGKLKGLIYNIYYHATAILLIIFWGSLLTLLSLNESNHGDLIVLAKRLGKIITVSMPTIFFLTLRPSPLPNTLYLALLPVHKWLSRLIIVQGVLHTVIYCGYFQYKNTWGKAIKYENLYGWGAMLGFLIIMVTSLLGFRTRYYRFFYFQHYVWSWIIVICIQIHARPVKATPYTIANICILVGQIIYRLKLTDVTINDTDMKVTNISSNLALVEFPNHLIKCKSISPGAHIRLTEYGSSWFVRAYRQIIPNYHPYTLVSLPLDNYQKLIVRRGNFQIQNNHKYLICGSYDPNLLFLSSRNRTKGSFSISKLRVNAKRILMIVGGSAISFALPILRVMNYHGVPIKIVWVIKDFRDITILKHFDGFIHEDDFEIFVTGSSELSQESAMKRYGSINDMSSNGNSSMTYDLESEQLPLLGEERKTSMTKGGENEDVEISIDNEEDEDDDECAVDLTMREHFLDTIPSSGDNDNEELEHFMDHEDEVQDQNLELPSSGTKLNITRKNSIQHSRKPSISLSRKTSVSTTNEIFCPILNSNSTDTAKHYLQQFKDTVKKLKIEHRIYKGRPRINYKYYNWCINEGFTQCSGPVDDGSHNFVCCRDLIKDKGNKVDSNKVWVITAGPAGLVKNVKLWANENGLNFHEESFYV
;
A
#
# COMPACT_ATOMS: atom_id res chain seq x y z
N MET A 1 -37.80 32.68 -3.85
CA MET A 1 -37.42 32.88 -2.42
C MET A 1 -37.62 31.61 -1.57
N ASP A 2 -37.94 30.48 -2.17
CA ASP A 2 -38.79 29.48 -1.52
C ASP A 2 -37.98 28.49 -0.67
N ARG A 3 -36.69 28.30 -1.00
CA ARG A 3 -35.72 27.66 -0.09
C ARG A 3 -35.51 28.46 1.20
N PHE A 4 -35.67 29.79 1.18
CA PHE A 4 -35.58 30.61 2.38
C PHE A 4 -36.86 30.48 3.23
N LYS A 5 -38.05 30.53 2.62
CA LYS A 5 -39.31 30.20 3.33
C LYS A 5 -39.30 28.78 3.92
N SER A 6 -38.79 27.80 3.17
CA SER A 6 -38.62 26.42 3.66
C SER A 6 -37.66 26.29 4.84
N LEU A 7 -36.66 27.17 4.97
CA LEU A 7 -35.78 27.23 6.12
C LEU A 7 -36.45 27.91 7.32
N ILE A 8 -37.18 29.00 7.10
CA ILE A 8 -37.93 29.71 8.15
C ILE A 8 -38.97 28.77 8.79
N ASN A 9 -39.79 28.10 7.97
CA ASN A 9 -40.77 27.11 8.45
C ASN A 9 -40.12 25.94 9.24
N LEU A 10 -38.85 25.64 9.00
CA LEU A 10 -38.11 24.60 9.75
C LEU A 10 -37.67 25.12 11.12
N PHE A 11 -37.30 26.40 11.25
CA PHE A 11 -37.01 27.01 12.54
C PHE A 11 -38.27 27.17 13.40
N ASP A 12 -39.40 27.56 12.82
CA ASP A 12 -40.68 27.68 13.53
C ASP A 12 -41.21 26.34 14.08
N TYR A 13 -40.80 25.22 13.49
CA TYR A 13 -41.12 23.87 13.98
C TYR A 13 -40.32 23.50 15.26
N PHE A 14 -39.06 23.91 15.36
CA PHE A 14 -38.17 23.49 16.45
C PHE A 14 -38.26 24.41 17.68
N HIS A 15 -38.90 23.92 18.74
CA HIS A 15 -39.19 24.72 19.93
C HIS A 15 -38.67 24.09 21.23
N TYR A 16 -38.53 24.92 22.28
CA TYR A 16 -38.24 24.47 23.63
C TYR A 16 -39.53 24.35 24.46
N PRO A 17 -39.71 23.28 25.26
CA PRO A 17 -40.93 23.08 26.03
C PRO A 17 -41.13 24.16 27.09
N THR A 18 -42.32 24.75 27.12
CA THR A 18 -42.70 25.85 28.01
C THR A 18 -42.79 25.39 29.46
N GLN A 19 -43.50 24.28 29.71
CA GLN A 19 -43.72 23.64 31.02
C GLN A 19 -43.11 22.23 31.10
N LYS A 20 -43.19 21.58 32.27
CA LYS A 20 -42.75 20.19 32.50
C LYS A 20 -43.73 19.44 33.41
N SER A 21 -44.78 18.83 32.83
CA SER A 21 -45.61 17.87 33.56
C SER A 21 -44.82 16.58 33.88
N LYS A 22 -45.29 15.83 34.89
CA LYS A 22 -44.72 14.50 35.22
C LYS A 22 -44.86 13.55 34.02
N GLU A 23 -46.02 13.59 33.36
CA GLU A 23 -46.37 12.81 32.17
C GLU A 23 -45.41 13.09 31.00
N TYR A 24 -45.19 14.36 30.66
CA TYR A 24 -44.23 14.76 29.63
C TYR A 24 -42.83 14.21 29.92
N SER A 25 -42.40 14.23 31.18
CA SER A 25 -41.11 13.68 31.57
C SER A 25 -41.05 12.15 31.46
N LYS A 26 -42.16 11.44 31.75
CA LYS A 26 -42.32 9.99 31.59
C LYS A 26 -42.32 9.60 30.10
N TYR A 27 -43.24 10.16 29.30
CA TYR A 27 -43.35 9.96 27.86
C TYR A 27 -42.01 10.15 27.14
N ARG A 28 -41.33 11.28 27.38
CA ARG A 28 -40.01 11.55 26.81
C ARG A 28 -38.97 10.49 27.21
N GLN A 29 -39.02 9.97 28.44
CA GLN A 29 -38.07 8.94 28.89
C GLN A 29 -38.38 7.57 28.28
N GLU A 30 -39.66 7.21 28.12
CA GLU A 30 -40.11 6.00 27.44
C GLU A 30 -39.73 6.05 25.96
N LEU A 31 -39.96 7.17 25.29
CA LEU A 31 -39.55 7.44 23.91
C LEU A 31 -38.02 7.41 23.74
N THR A 32 -37.27 7.96 24.69
CA THR A 32 -35.79 7.87 24.70
C THR A 32 -35.32 6.41 24.88
N ASN A 33 -36.00 5.61 25.70
CA ASN A 33 -35.70 4.19 25.85
C ASN A 33 -35.99 3.44 24.53
N LYS A 34 -37.21 3.56 23.99
CA LYS A 34 -37.67 2.93 22.74
C LYS A 34 -36.67 3.10 21.60
N TYR A 35 -36.23 4.33 21.32
CA TYR A 35 -35.25 4.57 20.25
C TYR A 35 -33.85 4.05 20.60
N GLY A 36 -33.46 4.03 21.87
CA GLY A 36 -32.23 3.38 22.32
C GLY A 36 -32.24 1.86 22.14
N ASP A 37 -33.37 1.22 22.42
CA ASP A 37 -33.53 -0.23 22.32
C ASP A 37 -33.62 -0.65 20.83
N ILE A 38 -34.34 0.11 20.00
CA ILE A 38 -34.32 0.00 18.51
C ILE A 38 -32.89 0.16 17.97
N THR A 39 -32.15 1.18 18.41
CA THR A 39 -30.75 1.40 17.98
C THR A 39 -29.87 0.21 18.37
N THR A 40 -30.08 -0.36 19.56
CA THR A 40 -29.34 -1.55 20.02
C THR A 40 -29.58 -2.75 19.11
N ILE A 41 -30.85 -3.02 18.76
CA ILE A 41 -31.21 -4.11 17.83
C ILE A 41 -30.55 -3.88 16.45
N ILE A 42 -30.63 -2.67 15.90
CA ILE A 42 -30.04 -2.34 14.59
C ILE A 42 -28.51 -2.55 14.59
N LEU A 43 -27.81 -2.14 15.65
CA LEU A 43 -26.36 -2.33 15.77
C LEU A 43 -25.97 -3.81 15.91
N VAL A 44 -26.74 -4.60 16.66
CA VAL A 44 -26.52 -6.06 16.76
C VAL A 44 -26.77 -6.76 15.43
N VAL A 45 -27.86 -6.43 14.73
CA VAL A 45 -28.15 -6.95 13.37
C VAL A 45 -27.04 -6.57 12.40
N PHE A 46 -26.52 -5.33 12.46
CA PHE A 46 -25.39 -4.89 11.64
C PHE A 46 -24.11 -5.71 11.91
N LEU A 47 -23.76 -5.95 13.18
CA LEU A 47 -22.59 -6.76 13.54
C LEU A 47 -22.70 -8.22 13.08
N ILE A 48 -23.93 -8.78 13.06
CA ILE A 48 -24.21 -10.13 12.55
C ILE A 48 -24.21 -10.15 11.00
N ALA A 49 -24.64 -9.07 10.35
CA ALA A 49 -24.68 -8.98 8.89
C ALA A 49 -23.27 -9.01 8.24
N ILE A 50 -22.24 -8.43 8.88
CA ILE A 50 -20.86 -8.41 8.37
C ILE A 50 -20.32 -9.82 8.03
N PRO A 51 -20.27 -10.79 8.96
CA PRO A 51 -19.78 -12.14 8.65
C PRO A 51 -20.71 -12.90 7.68
N ILE A 52 -22.02 -12.64 7.69
CA ILE A 52 -22.97 -13.25 6.73
C ILE A 52 -22.68 -12.76 5.31
N GLN A 53 -22.56 -11.45 5.10
CA GLN A 53 -22.19 -10.85 3.81
C GLN A 53 -20.85 -11.40 3.32
N LYS A 54 -19.87 -11.57 4.23
CA LYS A 54 -18.58 -12.15 3.87
C LYS A 54 -18.67 -13.64 3.50
N LEU A 55 -19.50 -14.42 4.19
CA LEU A 55 -19.75 -15.84 3.86
C LEU A 55 -20.46 -15.99 2.50
N LEU A 56 -21.37 -15.08 2.16
CA LEU A 56 -22.00 -15.01 0.83
C LEU A 56 -20.97 -14.71 -0.27
N ASN A 57 -20.11 -13.70 -0.06
CA ASN A 57 -19.00 -13.39 -0.97
C ASN A 57 -18.05 -14.58 -1.18
N ILE A 58 -17.70 -15.32 -0.11
CA ILE A 58 -16.86 -16.53 -0.19
C ILE A 58 -17.54 -17.66 -0.99
N LYS A 59 -18.87 -17.76 -0.92
CA LYS A 59 -19.68 -18.69 -1.73
C LYS A 59 -19.89 -18.25 -3.19
N GLY A 60 -19.31 -17.13 -3.62
CA GLY A 60 -19.47 -16.60 -4.98
C GLY A 60 -20.71 -15.73 -5.19
N TYR A 61 -21.56 -15.54 -4.17
CA TYR A 61 -22.68 -14.58 -4.20
C TYR A 61 -22.18 -13.15 -3.97
N THR A 62 -21.25 -12.69 -4.82
CA THR A 62 -20.82 -11.30 -4.83
C THR A 62 -21.93 -10.43 -5.39
N PHE A 63 -22.38 -9.43 -4.64
CA PHE A 63 -23.09 -8.30 -5.24
C PHE A 63 -22.21 -7.73 -6.37
N SER A 64 -22.77 -7.66 -7.58
CA SER A 64 -22.02 -7.42 -8.80
C SER A 64 -21.08 -6.21 -8.66
N LYS A 65 -19.76 -6.44 -8.78
CA LYS A 65 -18.80 -5.35 -8.99
C LYS A 65 -19.28 -4.59 -10.23
N ILE A 66 -19.80 -3.38 -10.05
CA ILE A 66 -20.49 -2.63 -11.09
C ILE A 66 -19.50 -2.28 -12.21
N LYS A 67 -19.42 -3.13 -13.25
CA LYS A 67 -18.47 -3.01 -14.39
C LYS A 67 -18.75 -1.81 -15.31
N ILE A 68 -19.56 -0.83 -14.86
CA ILE A 68 -19.76 0.46 -15.52
C ILE A 68 -18.42 1.16 -15.75
N PHE A 69 -17.49 1.11 -14.80
CA PHE A 69 -16.22 1.83 -14.88
C PHE A 69 -15.45 1.56 -16.19
N LYS A 70 -15.29 0.29 -16.62
CA LYS A 70 -14.63 -0.05 -17.89
C LYS A 70 -15.39 0.54 -19.09
N LYS A 71 -16.74 0.44 -19.12
CA LYS A 71 -17.58 0.96 -20.21
C LYS A 71 -17.63 2.50 -20.25
N THR A 72 -17.52 3.19 -19.11
CA THR A 72 -17.40 4.65 -19.07
C THR A 72 -16.00 5.12 -19.43
N ASN A 73 -14.95 4.47 -18.92
CA ASN A 73 -13.58 4.87 -19.18
C ASN A 73 -13.22 4.71 -20.66
N LEU A 74 -13.56 3.58 -21.29
CA LEU A 74 -13.42 3.37 -22.74
C LEU A 74 -14.21 4.40 -23.58
N ARG A 75 -15.31 4.96 -23.06
CA ARG A 75 -16.04 6.05 -23.72
C ARG A 75 -15.36 7.40 -23.55
N LEU A 76 -14.77 7.69 -22.37
CA LEU A 76 -14.03 8.94 -22.14
C LEU A 76 -12.68 8.96 -22.88
N ASN A 77 -11.97 7.83 -22.92
CA ASN A 77 -10.77 7.62 -23.74
C ASN A 77 -11.06 7.95 -25.22
N LYS A 78 -12.09 7.33 -25.83
CA LYS A 78 -12.55 7.66 -27.19
C LYS A 78 -13.08 9.10 -27.40
N TRP A 79 -13.16 9.92 -26.35
CA TRP A 79 -13.45 11.37 -26.42
C TRP A 79 -12.22 12.24 -26.18
N ILE A 80 -11.10 11.64 -25.76
CA ILE A 80 -9.79 12.25 -25.60
C ILE A 80 -8.92 11.95 -26.83
N GLU A 81 -8.88 10.69 -27.27
CA GLU A 81 -8.09 10.16 -28.40
C GLU A 81 -8.58 10.59 -29.78
N ARG A 82 -9.77 11.19 -29.90
CA ARG A 82 -10.35 11.53 -31.21
C ARG A 82 -9.77 12.83 -31.78
N ASP A 83 -8.58 12.74 -32.35
CA ASP A 83 -8.15 13.69 -33.38
C ASP A 83 -8.84 13.36 -34.71
N GLU A 84 -9.50 14.36 -35.29
CA GLU A 84 -9.20 14.92 -36.63
C GLU A 84 -10.20 16.05 -36.99
N GLU A 85 -9.73 16.96 -37.83
CA GLU A 85 -10.39 18.07 -38.56
C GLU A 85 -11.29 19.11 -37.81
N GLU A 86 -12.06 18.81 -36.76
CA GLU A 86 -13.10 19.74 -36.27
C GLU A 86 -12.70 20.63 -35.06
N SER A 87 -12.55 21.94 -35.29
CA SER A 87 -12.55 23.04 -34.29
C SER A 87 -11.65 22.87 -33.03
N TYR A 88 -10.38 23.25 -33.17
CA TYR A 88 -9.34 23.28 -32.13
C TYR A 88 -9.79 23.81 -30.75
N ARG A 89 -10.53 24.93 -30.70
CA ARG A 89 -11.01 25.51 -29.43
C ARG A 89 -12.05 24.65 -28.73
N LEU A 90 -12.99 24.06 -29.49
CA LEU A 90 -14.02 23.21 -28.92
C LEU A 90 -13.43 21.90 -28.40
N ASN A 91 -12.49 21.31 -29.16
CA ASN A 91 -11.83 20.08 -28.75
C ASN A 91 -10.89 20.26 -27.54
N LYS A 92 -10.24 21.42 -27.38
CA LYS A 92 -9.49 21.73 -26.16
C LYS A 92 -10.39 21.78 -24.91
N LEU A 93 -11.60 22.33 -25.03
CA LEU A 93 -12.58 22.32 -23.94
C LEU A 93 -13.15 20.91 -23.70
N LYS A 94 -13.49 20.16 -24.75
CA LYS A 94 -13.93 18.74 -24.65
C LYS A 94 -12.86 17.89 -23.93
N ARG A 95 -11.59 17.96 -24.33
CA ARG A 95 -10.46 17.24 -23.71
C ARG A 95 -10.26 17.64 -22.24
N PHE A 96 -10.33 18.94 -21.91
CA PHE A 96 -10.25 19.40 -20.51
C PHE A 96 -11.41 18.91 -19.64
N VAL A 97 -12.65 19.01 -20.14
CA VAL A 97 -13.85 18.53 -19.43
C VAL A 97 -13.83 17.01 -19.28
N ALA A 98 -13.45 16.26 -20.32
CA ALA A 98 -13.30 14.81 -20.26
C ALA A 98 -12.21 14.39 -19.25
N GLY A 99 -11.06 15.06 -19.23
CA GLY A 99 -10.00 14.81 -18.25
C GLY A 99 -10.45 15.11 -16.80
N LYS A 100 -11.09 16.25 -16.56
CA LYS A 100 -11.66 16.59 -15.25
C LYS A 100 -12.77 15.62 -14.83
N LEU A 101 -13.60 15.16 -15.76
CA LEU A 101 -14.66 14.19 -15.51
C LEU A 101 -14.11 12.78 -15.25
N LYS A 102 -13.08 12.33 -15.99
CA LYS A 102 -12.34 11.07 -15.73
C LYS A 102 -11.75 11.10 -14.31
N GLY A 103 -11.10 12.20 -13.94
CA GLY A 103 -10.59 12.42 -12.58
C GLY A 103 -11.68 12.44 -11.50
N LEU A 104 -12.83 13.07 -11.76
CA LEU A 104 -13.96 13.11 -10.82
C LEU A 104 -14.60 11.72 -10.63
N ILE A 105 -14.89 11.01 -11.74
CA ILE A 105 -15.45 9.65 -11.71
C ILE A 105 -14.49 8.70 -11.00
N TYR A 106 -13.20 8.79 -11.29
CA TYR A 106 -12.16 8.02 -10.59
C TYR A 106 -12.15 8.31 -9.08
N ASN A 107 -12.18 9.58 -8.67
CA ASN A 107 -12.18 9.97 -7.26
C ASN A 107 -13.44 9.49 -6.52
N ILE A 108 -14.62 9.58 -7.15
CA ILE A 108 -15.89 9.06 -6.63
C ILE A 108 -15.84 7.53 -6.53
N TYR A 109 -15.31 6.83 -7.54
CA TYR A 109 -15.17 5.37 -7.54
C TYR A 109 -14.21 4.88 -6.45
N TYR A 110 -13.03 5.50 -6.35
CA TYR A 110 -11.99 5.16 -5.37
C TYR A 110 -12.46 5.40 -3.92
N HIS A 111 -13.35 6.36 -3.68
CA HIS A 111 -13.96 6.64 -2.36
C HIS A 111 -15.41 6.15 -2.21
N ALA A 112 -15.94 5.34 -3.13
CA ALA A 112 -17.34 4.91 -3.11
C ALA A 112 -17.72 4.16 -1.82
N THR A 113 -16.80 3.35 -1.27
CA THR A 113 -16.93 2.65 0.02
C THR A 113 -17.20 3.62 1.17
N ALA A 114 -16.34 4.64 1.32
CA ALA A 114 -16.46 5.66 2.34
C ALA A 114 -17.72 6.51 2.16
N ILE A 115 -18.03 6.93 0.93
CA ILE A 115 -19.22 7.73 0.62
C ILE A 115 -20.51 6.98 0.96
N LEU A 116 -20.61 5.69 0.59
CA LEU A 116 -21.76 4.85 0.94
C LEU A 116 -21.90 4.66 2.45
N LEU A 117 -20.79 4.47 3.19
CA LEU A 117 -20.81 4.40 4.65
C LEU A 117 -21.29 5.71 5.30
N ILE A 118 -20.83 6.87 4.81
CA ILE A 118 -21.26 8.19 5.29
C ILE A 118 -22.77 8.37 5.06
N ILE A 119 -23.26 8.08 3.86
CA ILE A 119 -24.68 8.26 3.50
C ILE A 119 -25.56 7.30 4.31
N PHE A 120 -25.16 6.03 4.44
CA PHE A 120 -25.88 5.02 5.22
C PHE A 120 -25.98 5.42 6.70
N TRP A 121 -24.84 5.63 7.38
CA TRP A 121 -24.83 5.95 8.80
C TRP A 121 -25.40 7.34 9.09
N GLY A 122 -25.13 8.32 8.24
CA GLY A 122 -25.68 9.67 8.37
C GLY A 122 -27.21 9.68 8.27
N SER A 123 -27.77 9.00 7.27
CA SER A 123 -29.22 8.84 7.11
C SER A 123 -29.84 8.08 8.30
N LEU A 124 -29.27 6.93 8.66
CA LEU A 124 -29.76 6.09 9.76
C LEU A 124 -29.74 6.80 11.12
N LEU A 125 -28.63 7.46 11.47
CA LEU A 125 -28.51 8.19 12.74
C LEU A 125 -29.41 9.44 12.78
N THR A 126 -29.62 10.10 11.64
CA THR A 126 -30.56 11.22 11.51
C THR A 126 -32.00 10.75 11.69
N LEU A 127 -32.38 9.65 11.03
CA LEU A 127 -33.71 9.04 11.15
C LEU A 127 -33.99 8.60 12.60
N LEU A 128 -33.04 7.93 13.27
CA LEU A 128 -33.18 7.50 14.67
C LEU A 128 -33.24 8.69 15.66
N SER A 129 -32.71 9.86 15.27
CA SER A 129 -32.80 11.08 16.08
C SER A 129 -34.13 11.82 15.88
N LEU A 130 -34.58 11.95 14.63
CA LEU A 130 -35.70 12.82 14.23
C LEU A 130 -37.06 12.11 14.10
N ASN A 131 -37.11 10.79 13.93
CA ASN A 131 -38.40 10.09 13.83
C ASN A 131 -39.23 10.25 15.11
N GLU A 132 -40.56 10.32 15.01
CA GLU A 132 -41.48 10.65 16.12
C GLU A 132 -41.06 11.92 16.91
N SER A 133 -40.44 12.93 16.28
CA SER A 133 -40.15 14.20 16.97
C SER A 133 -41.47 14.90 17.35
N ASN A 134 -41.78 14.93 18.64
CA ASN A 134 -43.02 15.49 19.19
C ASN A 134 -43.14 16.99 18.87
N HIS A 135 -43.75 17.31 17.73
CA HIS A 135 -43.91 18.65 17.16
C HIS A 135 -42.63 19.51 17.22
N GLY A 136 -41.46 18.89 17.02
CA GLY A 136 -40.17 19.59 17.04
C GLY A 136 -39.58 19.92 18.42
N ASP A 137 -40.00 19.26 19.50
CA ASP A 137 -39.41 19.44 20.84
C ASP A 137 -37.89 19.14 20.86
N LEU A 138 -37.10 20.21 20.99
CA LEU A 138 -35.63 20.17 21.03
C LEU A 138 -35.07 19.38 22.22
N ILE A 139 -35.79 19.26 23.33
CA ILE A 139 -35.37 18.50 24.53
C ILE A 139 -35.66 17.00 24.39
N VAL A 140 -36.67 16.62 23.60
CA VAL A 140 -36.82 15.22 23.15
C VAL A 140 -35.66 14.85 22.23
N LEU A 141 -35.33 15.70 21.26
CA LEU A 141 -34.21 15.48 20.34
C LEU A 141 -32.85 15.39 21.08
N ALA A 142 -32.54 16.34 21.96
CA ALA A 142 -31.29 16.35 22.72
C ALA A 142 -31.11 15.09 23.58
N LYS A 143 -32.19 14.56 24.20
CA LYS A 143 -32.14 13.29 24.93
C LYS A 143 -31.85 12.09 24.03
N ARG A 144 -32.44 12.03 22.83
CA ARG A 144 -32.18 10.95 21.87
C ARG A 144 -30.73 10.95 21.40
N LEU A 145 -30.18 12.11 21.03
CA LEU A 145 -28.77 12.24 20.63
C LEU A 145 -27.85 11.65 21.72
N GLY A 146 -28.03 12.04 22.98
CA GLY A 146 -27.28 11.49 24.12
C GLY A 146 -27.41 9.97 24.30
N LYS A 147 -28.62 9.42 24.10
CA LYS A 147 -28.87 7.97 24.22
C LYS A 147 -28.28 7.18 23.04
N ILE A 148 -28.37 7.68 21.81
CA ILE A 148 -27.81 7.04 20.61
C ILE A 148 -26.28 6.93 20.72
N ILE A 149 -25.61 8.01 21.17
CA ILE A 149 -24.17 8.00 21.51
C ILE A 149 -23.87 6.88 22.51
N THR A 150 -24.57 6.88 23.65
CA THR A 150 -24.36 5.91 24.75
C THR A 150 -24.55 4.45 24.30
N VAL A 151 -25.57 4.19 23.48
CA VAL A 151 -25.89 2.86 22.92
C VAL A 151 -24.84 2.39 21.92
N SER A 152 -24.20 3.32 21.21
CA SER A 152 -23.27 3.00 20.12
C SER A 152 -21.83 2.74 20.58
N MET A 153 -21.43 3.22 21.77
CA MET A 153 -20.07 3.04 22.31
C MET A 153 -19.58 1.58 22.33
N PRO A 154 -20.38 0.56 22.74
CA PRO A 154 -19.92 -0.83 22.70
C PRO A 154 -19.63 -1.31 21.27
N THR A 155 -20.39 -0.85 20.28
CA THR A 155 -20.15 -1.19 18.87
C THR A 155 -18.89 -0.49 18.35
N ILE A 156 -18.67 0.77 18.71
CA ILE A 156 -17.44 1.51 18.38
C ILE A 156 -16.19 0.77 18.85
N PHE A 157 -16.18 0.28 20.10
CA PHE A 157 -15.03 -0.47 20.64
C PHE A 157 -14.94 -1.90 20.10
N PHE A 158 -16.06 -2.60 19.89
CA PHE A 158 -16.06 -3.95 19.33
C PHE A 158 -15.42 -3.99 17.93
N LEU A 159 -15.66 -2.95 17.11
CA LEU A 159 -15.04 -2.79 15.78
C LEU A 159 -13.52 -2.54 15.81
N THR A 160 -12.91 -2.18 16.97
CA THR A 160 -11.45 -1.97 17.09
C THR A 160 -10.69 -3.14 17.72
N LEU A 161 -11.38 -4.23 18.08
CA LEU A 161 -10.74 -5.42 18.65
C LEU A 161 -9.74 -6.05 17.65
N ARG A 162 -8.56 -6.43 18.17
CA ARG A 162 -7.43 -6.98 17.41
C ARG A 162 -6.97 -8.28 18.08
N PRO A 163 -7.10 -9.46 17.43
CA PRO A 163 -7.74 -9.71 16.15
C PRO A 163 -9.25 -9.45 16.19
N SER A 164 -9.89 -9.46 15.02
CA SER A 164 -11.34 -9.32 14.90
C SER A 164 -12.05 -10.46 15.64
N PRO A 165 -13.09 -10.16 16.45
CA PRO A 165 -13.96 -11.18 17.05
C PRO A 165 -14.94 -11.78 16.03
N LEU A 166 -15.17 -11.10 14.90
CA LEU A 166 -16.07 -11.58 13.85
C LEU A 166 -15.38 -12.65 13.00
N PRO A 167 -16.03 -13.81 12.75
CA PRO A 167 -15.41 -14.94 12.05
C PRO A 167 -15.04 -14.58 10.62
N ASN A 168 -13.92 -15.14 10.15
CA ASN A 168 -13.33 -14.91 8.82
C ASN A 168 -13.08 -13.42 8.47
N THR A 169 -13.23 -12.48 9.40
CA THR A 169 -13.24 -11.04 9.11
C THR A 169 -11.92 -10.42 9.57
N LEU A 170 -11.31 -9.58 8.74
CA LEU A 170 -10.06 -8.90 9.09
C LEU A 170 -10.39 -7.62 9.86
N TYR A 171 -9.70 -7.35 10.98
CA TYR A 171 -10.00 -6.18 11.80
C TYR A 171 -9.87 -4.87 11.02
N LEU A 172 -8.97 -4.80 10.02
CA LEU A 172 -8.80 -3.63 9.16
C LEU A 172 -10.06 -3.28 8.36
N ALA A 173 -10.85 -4.28 7.94
CA ALA A 173 -12.10 -4.05 7.22
C ALA A 173 -13.21 -3.43 8.09
N LEU A 174 -13.05 -3.46 9.42
CA LEU A 174 -13.98 -2.85 10.39
C LEU A 174 -13.62 -1.38 10.67
N LEU A 175 -12.39 -0.95 10.36
CA LEU A 175 -11.91 0.38 10.68
C LEU A 175 -12.58 1.53 9.91
N PRO A 176 -12.94 1.42 8.61
CA PRO A 176 -13.73 2.45 7.93
C PRO A 176 -15.08 2.68 8.61
N VAL A 177 -15.73 1.61 9.08
CA VAL A 177 -16.98 1.68 9.84
C VAL A 177 -16.74 2.38 11.17
N HIS A 178 -15.76 1.94 11.96
CA HIS A 178 -15.40 2.59 13.23
C HIS A 178 -15.11 4.09 13.05
N LYS A 179 -14.32 4.48 12.03
CA LYS A 179 -13.94 5.88 11.76
C LYS A 179 -15.16 6.74 11.44
N TRP A 180 -16.04 6.31 10.54
CA TRP A 180 -17.20 7.10 10.14
C TRP A 180 -18.31 7.11 11.18
N LEU A 181 -18.60 5.97 11.82
CA LEU A 181 -19.57 5.88 12.91
C LEU A 181 -19.17 6.79 14.09
N SER A 182 -17.89 6.74 14.51
CA SER A 182 -17.39 7.59 15.60
C SER A 182 -17.45 9.08 15.27
N ARG A 183 -17.10 9.49 14.03
CA ARG A 183 -17.19 10.90 13.58
C ARG A 183 -18.63 11.42 13.68
N LEU A 184 -19.61 10.66 13.20
CA LEU A 184 -21.03 11.04 13.24
C LEU A 184 -21.56 11.13 14.67
N ILE A 185 -21.13 10.21 15.54
CA ILE A 185 -21.52 10.18 16.96
C ILE A 185 -20.91 11.35 17.75
N ILE A 186 -19.68 11.77 17.45
CA ILE A 186 -19.09 12.99 18.02
C ILE A 186 -19.88 14.24 17.58
N VAL A 187 -20.30 14.31 16.31
CA VAL A 187 -21.19 15.40 15.83
C VAL A 187 -22.54 15.40 16.55
N GLN A 188 -23.16 14.22 16.78
CA GLN A 188 -24.36 14.13 17.62
C GLN A 188 -24.11 14.61 19.06
N GLY A 189 -22.92 14.36 19.61
CA GLY A 189 -22.52 14.87 20.92
C GLY A 189 -22.45 16.39 20.96
N VAL A 190 -21.82 17.01 19.97
CA VAL A 190 -21.75 18.48 19.85
C VAL A 190 -23.16 19.08 19.75
N LEU A 191 -24.03 18.50 18.91
CA LEU A 191 -25.43 18.91 18.77
C LEU A 191 -26.21 18.78 20.09
N HIS A 192 -26.05 17.66 20.80
CA HIS A 192 -26.64 17.44 22.13
C HIS A 192 -26.23 18.55 23.11
N THR A 193 -24.94 18.88 23.21
CA THR A 193 -24.43 19.93 24.10
C THR A 193 -24.93 21.31 23.67
N VAL A 194 -24.91 21.66 22.38
CA VAL A 194 -25.40 22.94 21.86
C VAL A 194 -26.89 23.15 22.19
N ILE A 195 -27.75 22.15 21.99
CA ILE A 195 -29.18 22.24 22.31
C ILE A 195 -29.39 22.37 23.84
N TYR A 196 -28.60 21.67 24.67
CA TYR A 196 -28.68 21.84 26.12
C TYR A 196 -28.20 23.23 26.60
N CYS A 197 -27.15 23.80 26.00
CA CYS A 197 -26.73 25.18 26.28
C CYS A 197 -27.80 26.20 25.88
N GLY A 198 -28.39 26.07 24.69
CA GLY A 198 -29.51 26.90 24.23
C GLY A 198 -30.73 26.80 25.18
N TYR A 199 -31.01 25.61 25.71
CA TYR A 199 -32.05 25.42 26.72
C TYR A 199 -31.71 26.06 28.07
N PHE A 200 -30.46 25.99 28.54
CA PHE A 200 -30.04 26.64 29.77
C PHE A 200 -30.13 28.17 29.67
N GLN A 201 -29.82 28.74 28.50
CA GLN A 201 -30.06 30.15 28.20
C GLN A 201 -31.57 30.48 28.16
N TYR A 202 -32.37 29.76 27.37
CA TYR A 202 -33.80 30.03 27.22
C TYR A 202 -34.59 29.95 28.53
N LYS A 203 -34.14 29.14 29.50
CA LYS A 203 -34.73 29.04 30.85
C LYS A 203 -33.86 29.68 31.95
N ASN A 204 -32.88 30.52 31.62
CA ASN A 204 -31.95 31.20 32.55
C ASN A 204 -31.46 30.32 33.72
N THR A 205 -31.07 29.07 33.45
CA THR A 205 -30.71 28.08 34.49
C THR A 205 -29.33 27.47 34.31
N TRP A 206 -28.34 28.30 33.96
CA TRP A 206 -26.92 27.96 33.84
C TRP A 206 -26.32 27.26 35.06
N GLY A 207 -26.79 27.53 36.28
CA GLY A 207 -26.41 26.77 37.48
C GLY A 207 -26.69 25.26 37.41
N LYS A 208 -27.46 24.78 36.42
CA LYS A 208 -27.63 23.35 36.12
C LYS A 208 -26.47 22.79 35.28
N ALA A 209 -25.79 23.58 34.46
CA ALA A 209 -24.67 23.12 33.63
C ALA A 209 -23.43 22.72 34.45
N ILE A 210 -23.26 23.33 35.64
CA ILE A 210 -22.14 23.11 36.56
C ILE A 210 -22.42 21.98 37.58
N LYS A 211 -23.67 21.46 37.65
CA LYS A 211 -24.00 20.32 38.52
C LYS A 211 -23.15 19.10 38.19
N TYR A 212 -22.78 18.35 39.22
CA TYR A 212 -21.89 17.18 39.17
C TYR A 212 -22.18 16.25 37.97
N GLU A 213 -23.44 15.85 37.74
CA GLU A 213 -23.78 14.94 36.64
C GLU A 213 -23.50 15.56 35.25
N ASN A 214 -23.63 16.88 35.11
CA ASN A 214 -23.36 17.60 33.85
C ASN A 214 -21.88 17.96 33.70
N LEU A 215 -21.12 18.07 34.78
CA LEU A 215 -19.66 18.24 34.74
C LEU A 215 -18.96 17.04 34.08
N TYR A 216 -19.43 15.80 34.34
CA TYR A 216 -18.98 14.62 33.57
C TYR A 216 -19.44 14.65 32.11
N GLY A 217 -20.56 15.30 31.79
CA GLY A 217 -20.97 15.57 30.41
C GLY A 217 -19.96 16.47 29.68
N TRP A 218 -19.48 17.53 30.34
CA TRP A 218 -18.39 18.37 29.84
C TRP A 218 -17.06 17.60 29.71
N GLY A 219 -16.72 16.74 30.67
CA GLY A 219 -15.54 15.87 30.61
C GLY A 219 -15.59 14.88 29.43
N ALA A 220 -16.75 14.29 29.15
CA ALA A 220 -16.96 13.44 27.97
C ALA A 220 -16.88 14.25 26.66
N MET A 221 -17.46 15.44 26.61
CA MET A 221 -17.38 16.35 25.46
C MET A 221 -15.93 16.74 25.14
N LEU A 222 -15.16 17.15 26.15
CA LEU A 222 -13.73 17.47 26.02
C LEU A 222 -12.95 16.27 25.45
N GLY A 223 -13.19 15.07 25.96
CA GLY A 223 -12.58 13.85 25.45
C GLY A 223 -12.93 13.56 23.99
N PHE A 224 -14.21 13.68 23.60
CA PHE A 224 -14.63 13.50 22.22
C PHE A 224 -13.97 14.51 21.27
N LEU A 225 -13.84 15.78 21.69
CA LEU A 225 -13.16 16.82 20.89
C LEU A 225 -11.66 16.55 20.76
N ILE A 226 -10.97 16.15 21.83
CA ILE A 226 -9.54 15.80 21.79
C ILE A 226 -9.31 14.58 20.89
N ILE A 227 -10.14 13.54 21.00
CA ILE A 227 -10.09 12.38 20.09
C ILE A 227 -10.32 12.83 18.64
N MET A 228 -11.31 13.68 18.37
CA MET A 228 -11.63 14.13 17.01
C MET A 228 -10.46 14.89 16.38
N VAL A 229 -9.88 15.87 17.10
CA VAL A 229 -8.77 16.70 16.62
C VAL A 229 -7.49 15.88 16.44
N THR A 230 -7.12 15.05 17.41
CA THR A 230 -5.91 14.22 17.32
C THR A 230 -6.01 13.13 16.25
N SER A 231 -7.22 12.68 15.91
CA SER A 231 -7.49 11.69 14.86
C SER A 231 -7.57 12.28 13.43
N LEU A 232 -7.42 13.61 13.27
CA LEU A 232 -7.30 14.26 11.95
C LEU A 232 -6.02 13.82 11.25
N LEU A 233 -6.06 13.61 9.93
CA LEU A 233 -4.96 12.97 9.18
C LEU A 233 -3.61 13.68 9.40
N GLY A 234 -3.54 14.98 9.12
CA GLY A 234 -2.29 15.75 9.23
C GLY A 234 -1.76 15.90 10.67
N PHE A 235 -2.60 15.69 11.68
CA PHE A 235 -2.15 15.59 13.07
C PHE A 235 -1.60 14.17 13.34
N ARG A 236 -2.39 13.15 12.99
CA ARG A 236 -2.11 11.73 13.23
C ARG A 236 -0.83 11.24 12.54
N THR A 237 -0.54 11.70 11.31
CA THR A 237 0.68 11.33 10.59
C THR A 237 1.93 12.05 11.11
N ARG A 238 1.79 13.28 11.64
CA ARG A 238 2.89 14.08 12.17
C ARG A 238 3.24 13.76 13.63
N TYR A 239 2.23 13.43 14.43
CA TYR A 239 2.33 13.24 15.88
C TYR A 239 1.71 11.91 16.35
N TYR A 240 1.96 10.83 15.61
CA TYR A 240 1.35 9.50 15.81
C TYR A 240 1.36 9.02 17.28
N ARG A 241 2.52 9.14 17.97
CA ARG A 241 2.65 8.75 19.39
C ARG A 241 1.68 9.52 20.32
N PHE A 242 1.47 10.82 20.08
CA PHE A 242 0.55 11.63 20.87
C PHE A 242 -0.91 11.32 20.54
N PHE A 243 -1.24 11.16 19.25
CA PHE A 243 -2.56 10.67 18.82
C PHE A 243 -2.90 9.34 19.51
N TYR A 244 -2.00 8.35 19.44
CA TYR A 244 -2.24 7.01 19.97
C TYR A 244 -2.46 7.03 21.49
N PHE A 245 -1.64 7.79 22.22
CA PHE A 245 -1.78 8.00 23.65
C PHE A 245 -3.12 8.66 24.02
N GLN A 246 -3.44 9.81 23.43
CA GLN A 246 -4.68 10.54 23.72
C GLN A 246 -5.91 9.71 23.38
N HIS A 247 -5.91 9.03 22.23
CA HIS A 247 -7.04 8.19 21.79
C HIS A 247 -7.31 7.05 22.79
N TYR A 248 -6.27 6.40 23.32
CA TYR A 248 -6.44 5.33 24.31
C TYR A 248 -6.86 5.87 25.69
N VAL A 249 -6.22 6.94 26.18
CA VAL A 249 -6.52 7.54 27.50
C VAL A 249 -7.95 8.09 27.55
N TRP A 250 -8.37 8.89 26.55
CA TRP A 250 -9.72 9.44 26.53
C TRP A 250 -10.81 8.39 26.30
N SER A 251 -10.50 7.26 25.63
CA SER A 251 -11.45 6.14 25.52
C SER A 251 -11.90 5.62 26.89
N TRP A 252 -10.98 5.50 27.86
CA TRP A 252 -11.32 5.10 29.24
C TRP A 252 -12.09 6.20 29.98
N ILE A 253 -11.62 7.45 29.89
CA ILE A 253 -12.24 8.59 30.59
C ILE A 253 -13.69 8.79 30.12
N ILE A 254 -13.95 8.74 28.81
CA ILE A 254 -15.29 8.92 28.23
C ILE A 254 -16.27 7.85 28.74
N VAL A 255 -15.85 6.59 28.86
CA VAL A 255 -16.72 5.51 29.38
C VAL A 255 -17.14 5.77 30.83
N ILE A 256 -16.21 6.21 31.68
CA ILE A 256 -16.48 6.55 33.09
C ILE A 256 -17.39 7.79 33.18
N CYS A 257 -17.07 8.85 32.42
CA CYS A 257 -17.84 10.08 32.38
C CYS A 257 -19.29 9.85 31.92
N ILE A 258 -19.50 9.07 30.85
CA ILE A 258 -20.84 8.76 30.34
C ILE A 258 -21.69 8.01 31.37
N GLN A 259 -21.11 7.05 32.11
CA GLN A 259 -21.84 6.30 33.15
C GLN A 259 -22.38 7.21 34.26
N ILE A 260 -21.58 8.18 34.71
CA ILE A 260 -21.99 9.12 35.76
C ILE A 260 -23.00 10.15 35.20
N HIS A 261 -22.76 10.65 33.98
CA HIS A 261 -23.63 11.63 33.31
C HIS A 261 -25.03 11.07 32.99
N ALA A 262 -25.13 9.83 32.51
CA ALA A 262 -26.36 9.26 31.96
C ALA A 262 -27.45 8.92 33.00
N ARG A 263 -27.15 9.05 34.30
CA ARG A 263 -28.01 8.73 35.47
C ARG A 263 -28.31 7.22 35.59
N PRO A 264 -27.72 6.51 36.57
CA PRO A 264 -27.48 5.07 36.43
C PRO A 264 -28.66 4.17 36.85
N VAL A 265 -29.37 3.63 35.86
CA VAL A 265 -29.80 2.20 35.86
C VAL A 265 -29.65 1.64 34.44
N LYS A 266 -30.40 2.21 33.48
CA LYS A 266 -30.48 1.72 32.08
C LYS A 266 -29.28 2.07 31.19
N ALA A 267 -28.25 2.73 31.72
CA ALA A 267 -26.98 2.99 31.03
C ALA A 267 -25.91 1.94 31.40
N THR A 268 -25.99 1.39 32.61
CA THR A 268 -24.98 0.48 33.19
C THR A 268 -24.64 -0.74 32.33
N PRO A 269 -25.59 -1.42 31.62
CA PRO A 269 -25.25 -2.55 30.76
C PRO A 269 -24.27 -2.20 29.62
N TYR A 270 -24.42 -1.02 29.02
CA TYR A 270 -23.55 -0.54 27.94
C TYR A 270 -22.15 -0.19 28.49
N THR A 271 -22.08 0.40 29.68
CA THR A 271 -20.83 0.66 30.39
C THR A 271 -20.09 -0.63 30.77
N ILE A 272 -20.80 -1.64 31.28
CA ILE A 272 -20.23 -2.97 31.55
C ILE A 272 -19.69 -3.58 30.27
N ALA A 273 -20.45 -3.54 29.16
CA ALA A 273 -19.97 -4.02 27.86
C ALA A 273 -18.69 -3.30 27.39
N ASN A 274 -18.63 -1.97 27.51
CA ASN A 274 -17.42 -1.18 27.19
C ASN A 274 -16.21 -1.64 28.01
N ILE A 275 -16.37 -1.78 29.33
CA ILE A 275 -15.29 -2.19 30.24
C ILE A 275 -14.84 -3.63 29.92
N CYS A 276 -15.78 -4.55 29.70
CA CYS A 276 -15.47 -5.93 29.31
C CYS A 276 -14.71 -6.02 27.98
N ILE A 277 -15.04 -5.17 26.99
CA ILE A 277 -14.31 -5.09 25.71
C ILE A 277 -12.89 -4.56 25.93
N LEU A 278 -12.72 -3.46 26.65
CA LEU A 278 -11.41 -2.83 26.89
C LEU A 278 -10.47 -3.72 27.74
N VAL A 279 -10.97 -4.27 28.86
CA VAL A 279 -10.23 -5.21 29.70
C VAL A 279 -9.94 -6.52 28.94
N GLY A 280 -10.92 -7.03 28.19
CA GLY A 280 -10.76 -8.22 27.36
C GLY A 280 -9.65 -8.07 26.32
N GLN A 281 -9.55 -6.91 25.68
CA GLN A 281 -8.47 -6.60 24.73
C GLN A 281 -7.08 -6.63 25.38
N ILE A 282 -6.94 -6.13 26.62
CA ILE A 282 -5.69 -6.16 27.39
C ILE A 282 -5.32 -7.60 27.75
N ILE A 283 -6.27 -8.36 28.35
CA ILE A 283 -6.05 -9.75 28.75
C ILE A 283 -5.71 -10.63 27.53
N TYR A 284 -6.38 -10.42 26.40
CA TYR A 284 -6.12 -11.18 25.18
C TYR A 284 -4.74 -10.86 24.59
N ARG A 285 -4.34 -9.58 24.54
CA ARG A 285 -2.99 -9.14 24.13
C ARG A 285 -1.90 -9.75 25.01
N LEU A 286 -2.08 -9.72 26.34
CA LEU A 286 -1.16 -10.36 27.29
C LEU A 286 -1.06 -11.87 27.07
N LYS A 287 -2.17 -12.55 26.75
CA LYS A 287 -2.17 -13.98 26.43
C LYS A 287 -1.46 -14.32 25.11
N LEU A 288 -1.49 -13.43 24.12
CA LEU A 288 -0.80 -13.58 22.81
C LEU A 288 0.64 -13.07 22.77
N THR A 289 1.08 -12.29 23.76
CA THR A 289 2.46 -11.80 23.82
C THR A 289 3.36 -12.84 24.45
N ASP A 290 4.51 -13.06 23.83
CA ASP A 290 5.63 -13.83 24.38
C ASP A 290 6.90 -12.98 24.47
N VAL A 291 7.94 -13.50 25.11
CA VAL A 291 9.18 -12.77 25.42
C VAL A 291 10.40 -13.59 24.99
N THR A 292 11.35 -12.96 24.32
CA THR A 292 12.70 -13.55 24.10
C THR A 292 13.32 -13.91 25.46
N ILE A 293 13.72 -15.17 25.64
CA ILE A 293 14.26 -15.67 26.89
C ILE A 293 15.73 -15.28 26.98
N ASN A 294 16.48 -15.58 25.92
CA ASN A 294 17.90 -15.27 25.78
C ASN A 294 18.07 -14.01 24.92
N ASP A 295 19.11 -13.22 25.21
CA ASP A 295 19.45 -12.04 24.43
C ASP A 295 19.86 -12.40 22.98
N THR A 296 20.38 -13.63 22.80
CA THR A 296 20.75 -14.22 21.51
C THR A 296 19.59 -14.81 20.71
N ASP A 297 18.35 -14.79 21.22
CA ASP A 297 17.18 -15.30 20.48
C ASP A 297 16.84 -14.47 19.23
N MET A 298 17.34 -13.24 19.15
CA MET A 298 17.11 -12.30 18.04
C MET A 298 18.40 -12.04 17.27
N LYS A 299 18.45 -12.49 16.01
CA LYS A 299 19.61 -12.35 15.11
C LYS A 299 19.28 -11.40 13.96
N VAL A 300 20.02 -10.30 13.88
CA VAL A 300 19.90 -9.25 12.87
C VAL A 300 21.13 -9.28 11.96
N THR A 301 20.91 -9.52 10.66
CA THR A 301 21.93 -9.41 9.62
C THR A 301 21.66 -8.20 8.73
N ASN A 302 22.65 -7.33 8.60
CA ASN A 302 22.55 -6.15 7.73
C ASN A 302 22.73 -6.58 6.27
N ILE A 303 21.79 -6.19 5.40
CA ILE A 303 21.79 -6.54 3.97
C ILE A 303 22.22 -5.33 3.13
N SER A 304 21.69 -4.15 3.46
CA SER A 304 22.06 -2.88 2.82
C SER A 304 22.06 -1.72 3.82
N SER A 305 22.23 -0.48 3.34
CA SER A 305 21.98 0.71 4.17
C SER A 305 20.51 0.88 4.56
N ASN A 306 19.59 0.19 3.87
CA ASN A 306 18.14 0.42 3.98
C ASN A 306 17.38 -0.81 4.48
N LEU A 307 17.92 -2.03 4.32
CA LEU A 307 17.31 -3.30 4.72
C LEU A 307 18.19 -4.10 5.68
N ALA A 308 17.54 -4.74 6.66
CA ALA A 308 18.10 -5.80 7.48
C ALA A 308 17.18 -7.04 7.44
N LEU A 309 17.78 -8.23 7.48
CA LEU A 309 17.10 -9.50 7.69
C LEU A 309 17.15 -9.81 9.19
N VAL A 310 16.02 -10.22 9.75
CA VAL A 310 15.88 -10.54 11.17
C VAL A 310 15.35 -11.95 11.33
N GLU A 311 16.06 -12.79 12.08
CA GLU A 311 15.77 -14.21 12.30
C GLU A 311 15.57 -14.48 13.80
N PHE A 312 14.51 -15.19 14.17
CA PHE A 312 14.19 -15.57 15.56
C PHE A 312 13.47 -16.93 15.63
N PRO A 313 13.53 -17.70 16.74
CA PRO A 313 12.97 -19.05 16.78
C PRO A 313 11.43 -19.07 16.82
N ASN A 314 10.82 -20.01 16.08
CA ASN A 314 9.37 -20.13 15.88
C ASN A 314 8.55 -20.35 17.17
N HIS A 315 9.17 -20.81 18.27
CA HIS A 315 8.45 -20.99 19.55
C HIS A 315 7.95 -19.66 20.14
N LEU A 316 8.58 -18.53 19.80
CA LEU A 316 8.16 -17.18 20.24
C LEU A 316 6.83 -16.72 19.57
N ILE A 317 6.36 -17.42 18.53
CA ILE A 317 5.04 -17.17 17.91
C ILE A 317 3.99 -18.11 18.54
N LYS A 318 3.58 -17.76 19.77
CA LYS A 318 2.66 -18.51 20.62
C LYS A 318 1.30 -18.87 19.99
N CYS A 319 0.81 -18.06 19.07
CA CYS A 319 -0.29 -18.41 18.16
C CYS A 319 0.23 -18.30 16.73
N LYS A 320 0.50 -19.45 16.11
CA LYS A 320 1.00 -19.56 14.74
C LYS A 320 -0.09 -19.25 13.71
N SER A 321 0.33 -18.75 12.54
CA SER A 321 -0.60 -18.40 11.47
C SER A 321 -1.16 -19.66 10.79
N ILE A 322 -2.33 -19.51 10.16
CA ILE A 322 -2.94 -20.53 9.29
C ILE A 322 -2.74 -20.22 7.80
N SER A 323 -2.24 -19.02 7.47
CA SER A 323 -1.97 -18.53 6.11
C SER A 323 -0.56 -17.93 5.95
N PRO A 324 0.03 -17.94 4.73
CA PRO A 324 1.26 -17.20 4.40
C PRO A 324 1.01 -15.67 4.45
N GLY A 325 2.08 -14.87 4.56
CA GLY A 325 2.00 -13.41 4.57
C GLY A 325 1.36 -12.81 5.84
N ALA A 326 1.36 -13.54 6.95
CA ALA A 326 0.88 -13.05 8.24
C ALA A 326 1.89 -12.09 8.89
N HIS A 327 1.41 -11.11 9.64
CA HIS A 327 2.28 -10.17 10.34
C HIS A 327 2.30 -10.43 11.85
N ILE A 328 3.45 -10.19 12.48
CA ILE A 328 3.58 -10.10 13.94
C ILE A 328 3.60 -8.65 14.38
N ARG A 329 3.56 -8.42 15.70
CA ARG A 329 3.81 -7.11 16.30
C ARG A 329 4.87 -7.21 17.37
N LEU A 330 5.94 -6.43 17.28
CA LEU A 330 7.03 -6.46 18.25
C LEU A 330 7.33 -5.09 18.86
N THR A 331 7.86 -5.10 20.07
CA THR A 331 8.42 -3.92 20.73
C THR A 331 9.57 -4.34 21.63
N GLU A 332 10.50 -3.43 21.90
CA GLU A 332 11.62 -3.66 22.82
C GLU A 332 11.11 -3.89 24.26
N TYR A 333 11.80 -4.76 25.00
CA TYR A 333 11.51 -5.08 26.39
C TYR A 333 12.03 -3.97 27.33
N GLY A 334 11.11 -3.27 28.02
CA GLY A 334 11.48 -2.20 28.94
C GLY A 334 12.23 -2.70 30.18
N SER A 335 13.34 -2.05 30.54
CA SER A 335 14.15 -2.39 31.73
C SER A 335 13.33 -2.31 33.03
N SER A 336 12.61 -1.21 33.26
CA SER A 336 11.81 -0.98 34.48
C SER A 336 10.41 -1.58 34.40
N TRP A 337 9.91 -2.16 35.51
CA TRP A 337 8.59 -2.81 35.55
C TRP A 337 7.43 -1.86 35.18
N PHE A 338 7.48 -0.60 35.62
CA PHE A 338 6.52 0.44 35.23
C PHE A 338 6.47 0.64 33.71
N VAL A 339 7.63 0.61 33.03
CA VAL A 339 7.73 0.76 31.57
C VAL A 339 7.16 -0.47 30.87
N ARG A 340 7.38 -1.69 31.41
CA ARG A 340 6.74 -2.93 30.92
C ARG A 340 5.22 -2.84 31.04
N ALA A 341 4.70 -2.45 32.20
CA ALA A 341 3.26 -2.27 32.44
C ALA A 341 2.65 -1.21 31.50
N TYR A 342 3.30 -0.06 31.36
CA TYR A 342 2.88 1.00 30.44
C TYR A 342 2.84 0.52 28.98
N ARG A 343 3.91 -0.13 28.49
CA ARG A 343 3.94 -0.70 27.12
C ARG A 343 2.90 -1.80 26.92
N GLN A 344 2.51 -2.54 27.97
CA GLN A 344 1.44 -3.54 27.89
C GLN A 344 0.03 -2.92 27.90
N ILE A 345 -0.18 -1.79 28.59
CA ILE A 345 -1.47 -1.08 28.60
C ILE A 345 -1.66 -0.26 27.31
N ILE A 346 -0.63 0.47 26.87
CA ILE A 346 -0.61 1.32 25.66
C ILE A 346 0.41 0.74 24.65
N PRO A 347 0.02 -0.27 23.85
CA PRO A 347 0.94 -1.07 23.04
C PRO A 347 1.31 -0.40 21.71
N ASN A 348 2.25 0.54 21.76
CA ASN A 348 2.95 1.02 20.57
C ASN A 348 3.94 -0.04 20.06
N TYR A 349 3.42 -1.11 19.47
CA TYR A 349 4.18 -2.23 18.89
C TYR A 349 4.24 -2.07 17.37
N HIS A 350 5.42 -2.28 16.79
CA HIS A 350 5.67 -2.14 15.36
C HIS A 350 5.23 -3.42 14.60
N PRO A 351 4.48 -3.28 13.48
CA PRO A 351 4.06 -4.41 12.66
C PRO A 351 5.19 -4.87 11.72
N TYR A 352 5.33 -6.17 11.50
CA TYR A 352 6.24 -6.72 10.47
C TYR A 352 5.66 -8.01 9.86
N THR A 353 5.66 -8.10 8.53
CA THR A 353 5.20 -9.28 7.78
C THR A 353 6.24 -10.41 7.86
N LEU A 354 5.77 -11.62 8.17
CA LEU A 354 6.57 -12.85 8.22
C LEU A 354 6.86 -13.34 6.80
N VAL A 355 8.13 -13.49 6.48
CA VAL A 355 8.62 -14.01 5.19
C VAL A 355 8.70 -15.55 5.21
N SER A 356 8.79 -16.12 6.40
CA SER A 356 8.77 -17.55 6.72
C SER A 356 7.35 -18.12 6.77
N LEU A 357 7.24 -19.44 6.63
CA LEU A 357 6.02 -20.19 6.89
C LEU A 357 6.00 -20.72 8.33
N PRO A 358 4.81 -20.99 8.94
CA PRO A 358 4.71 -21.49 10.31
C PRO A 358 5.34 -22.85 10.58
N LEU A 359 5.71 -23.59 9.52
CA LEU A 359 6.43 -24.86 9.57
C LEU A 359 7.96 -24.68 9.74
N ASP A 360 8.51 -23.51 9.45
CA ASP A 360 9.96 -23.27 9.49
C ASP A 360 10.45 -23.12 10.93
N ASN A 361 11.59 -23.73 11.28
CA ASN A 361 12.15 -23.70 12.65
C ASN A 361 12.48 -22.28 13.13
N TYR A 362 12.96 -21.44 12.22
CA TYR A 362 13.20 -20.01 12.44
C TYR A 362 12.24 -19.19 11.61
N GLN A 363 11.82 -18.06 12.16
CA GLN A 363 10.93 -17.10 11.53
C GLN A 363 11.73 -15.88 11.10
N LYS A 364 11.42 -15.37 9.89
CA LYS A 364 12.21 -14.35 9.20
C LYS A 364 11.38 -13.09 8.92
N LEU A 365 11.97 -11.92 9.12
CA LEU A 365 11.43 -10.60 8.76
C LEU A 365 12.42 -9.88 7.83
N ILE A 366 11.93 -9.14 6.84
CA ILE A 366 12.72 -8.16 6.09
C ILE A 366 12.30 -6.77 6.60
N VAL A 367 13.24 -6.05 7.20
CA VAL A 367 12.97 -4.83 7.97
C VAL A 367 13.65 -3.63 7.32
N ARG A 368 12.86 -2.62 6.95
CA ARG A 368 13.38 -1.31 6.50
C ARG A 368 13.98 -0.58 7.70
N ARG A 369 15.24 -0.15 7.59
CA ARG A 369 15.97 0.55 8.67
C ARG A 369 15.40 1.95 8.84
N GLY A 370 14.69 2.18 9.94
CA GLY A 370 14.05 3.46 10.27
C GLY A 370 14.32 3.88 11.72
N ASN A 371 13.41 4.68 12.28
CA ASN A 371 13.56 5.24 13.64
C ASN A 371 13.50 4.17 14.76
N PHE A 372 12.81 3.04 14.51
CA PHE A 372 12.89 1.86 15.37
C PHE A 372 13.82 0.85 14.71
N GLN A 373 14.86 0.44 15.42
CA GLN A 373 15.84 -0.52 14.94
C GLN A 373 15.87 -1.73 15.87
N ILE A 374 15.78 -2.92 15.28
CA ILE A 374 16.01 -4.19 15.97
C ILE A 374 17.52 -4.38 16.06
N GLN A 375 18.02 -4.75 17.23
CA GLN A 375 19.43 -4.94 17.52
C GLN A 375 19.68 -6.39 17.97
N ASN A 376 20.93 -6.84 17.79
CA ASN A 376 21.39 -8.09 18.39
C ASN A 376 21.50 -7.94 19.92
N ASN A 377 21.44 -9.06 20.64
CA ASN A 377 21.65 -9.11 22.09
C ASN A 377 20.69 -8.20 22.90
N HIS A 378 19.43 -8.08 22.45
CA HIS A 378 18.39 -7.27 23.07
C HIS A 378 17.08 -8.06 23.20
N LYS A 379 16.36 -7.87 24.32
CA LYS A 379 15.08 -8.55 24.54
C LYS A 379 13.90 -7.83 23.90
N TYR A 380 13.00 -8.62 23.32
CA TYR A 380 11.81 -8.16 22.62
C TYR A 380 10.54 -8.85 23.13
N LEU A 381 9.45 -8.08 23.17
CA LEU A 381 8.08 -8.55 23.34
C LEU A 381 7.49 -8.82 21.96
N ILE A 382 7.10 -10.06 21.68
CA ILE A 382 6.53 -10.48 20.40
C ILE A 382 5.07 -10.86 20.62
N CYS A 383 4.14 -10.07 20.10
CA CYS A 383 2.74 -10.43 20.00
C CYS A 383 2.52 -11.29 18.75
N GLY A 384 1.91 -12.46 18.95
CA GLY A 384 1.75 -13.52 17.95
C GLY A 384 1.08 -13.12 16.63
N SER A 385 1.14 -14.02 15.64
CA SER A 385 0.81 -13.68 14.26
C SER A 385 -0.67 -13.39 14.04
N TYR A 386 -0.94 -12.39 13.22
CA TYR A 386 -2.25 -12.02 12.71
C TYR A 386 -2.33 -12.44 11.23
N ASP A 387 -3.24 -13.37 10.91
CA ASP A 387 -3.42 -13.84 9.54
C ASP A 387 -3.93 -12.76 8.57
N PRO A 388 -3.47 -12.75 7.30
CA PRO A 388 -3.97 -11.87 6.27
C PRO A 388 -5.24 -12.44 5.63
N ASN A 389 -6.07 -11.54 5.09
CA ASN A 389 -7.27 -11.91 4.36
C ASN A 389 -7.01 -12.01 2.85
N LEU A 390 -6.27 -13.03 2.44
CA LEU A 390 -6.00 -13.33 1.03
C LEU A 390 -7.28 -13.81 0.34
N LEU A 391 -7.82 -13.04 -0.61
CA LEU A 391 -9.11 -13.37 -1.25
C LEU A 391 -9.03 -14.59 -2.20
N PHE A 392 -7.83 -14.92 -2.66
CA PHE A 392 -7.52 -16.04 -3.56
C PHE A 392 -7.10 -17.32 -2.82
N LEU A 393 -6.95 -17.29 -1.48
CA LEU A 393 -6.44 -18.40 -0.70
C LEU A 393 -7.37 -18.71 0.48
N SER A 394 -7.73 -19.99 0.62
CA SER A 394 -8.50 -20.48 1.77
C SER A 394 -7.72 -21.53 2.53
N SER A 395 -7.73 -21.47 3.87
CA SER A 395 -6.94 -22.36 4.72
C SER A 395 -7.84 -23.30 5.53
N ARG A 396 -7.51 -24.60 5.51
CA ARG A 396 -8.09 -25.63 6.39
C ARG A 396 -7.17 -25.94 7.59
N ASN A 397 -6.09 -25.18 7.78
CA ASN A 397 -5.21 -25.31 8.95
C ASN A 397 -5.93 -24.84 10.23
N ARG A 398 -5.53 -25.40 11.39
CA ARG A 398 -6.01 -25.00 12.72
C ARG A 398 -4.86 -24.30 13.45
N THR A 399 -5.13 -23.21 14.16
CA THR A 399 -4.12 -22.40 14.90
C THR A 399 -3.34 -23.17 15.98
N LYS A 400 -3.90 -24.29 16.48
CA LYS A 400 -3.23 -25.21 17.43
C LYS A 400 -2.71 -26.51 16.79
N GLY A 401 -2.78 -26.64 15.46
CA GLY A 401 -2.32 -27.83 14.75
C GLY A 401 -1.04 -27.58 13.96
N SER A 402 -0.40 -28.64 13.48
CA SER A 402 0.71 -28.50 12.51
C SER A 402 0.18 -27.94 11.19
N PHE A 403 0.73 -26.79 10.80
CA PHE A 403 0.49 -26.11 9.53
C PHE A 403 0.97 -27.01 8.38
N SER A 404 0.20 -27.09 7.30
CA SER A 404 0.65 -27.73 6.06
C SER A 404 0.19 -26.94 4.85
N ILE A 405 1.06 -26.86 3.83
CA ILE A 405 0.80 -26.14 2.57
C ILE A 405 -0.31 -26.84 1.77
N SER A 406 -0.40 -28.17 1.83
CA SER A 406 -1.46 -28.96 1.18
C SER A 406 -2.87 -28.76 1.77
N LYS A 407 -2.96 -28.15 2.98
CA LYS A 407 -4.24 -27.76 3.60
C LYS A 407 -4.69 -26.36 3.19
N LEU A 408 -3.91 -25.66 2.36
CA LEU A 408 -4.32 -24.44 1.68
C LEU A 408 -4.98 -24.81 0.35
N ARG A 409 -6.07 -24.11 -0.01
CA ARG A 409 -6.75 -24.23 -1.30
C ARG A 409 -6.66 -22.88 -2.01
N VAL A 410 -5.91 -22.85 -3.10
CA VAL A 410 -5.79 -21.70 -4.01
C VAL A 410 -7.04 -21.62 -4.92
N ASN A 411 -7.47 -20.41 -5.24
CA ASN A 411 -8.56 -20.10 -6.19
C ASN A 411 -8.08 -19.07 -7.23
N ALA A 412 -6.94 -19.36 -7.84
CA ALA A 412 -6.29 -18.59 -8.90
C ALA A 412 -5.74 -19.55 -9.97
N LYS A 413 -5.66 -19.09 -11.22
CA LYS A 413 -4.94 -19.76 -12.33
C LYS A 413 -3.58 -19.10 -12.61
N ARG A 414 -3.48 -17.77 -12.46
CA ARG A 414 -2.23 -16.97 -12.57
C ARG A 414 -2.25 -15.83 -11.55
N ILE A 415 -1.08 -15.43 -11.04
CA ILE A 415 -0.93 -14.33 -10.07
C ILE A 415 0.15 -13.34 -10.52
N LEU A 416 -0.20 -12.07 -10.73
CA LEU A 416 0.75 -10.99 -10.93
C LEU A 416 0.92 -10.22 -9.61
N MET A 417 2.10 -10.29 -8.99
CA MET A 417 2.47 -9.50 -7.81
C MET A 417 3.32 -8.30 -8.24
N ILE A 418 2.98 -7.11 -7.73
CA ILE A 418 3.76 -5.88 -7.97
C ILE A 418 4.07 -5.23 -6.62
N VAL A 419 5.34 -5.28 -6.20
CA VAL A 419 5.76 -4.96 -4.83
C VAL A 419 6.86 -3.89 -4.77
N GLY A 420 6.82 -3.03 -3.77
CA GLY A 420 7.77 -1.92 -3.57
C GLY A 420 8.62 -2.05 -2.32
N GLY A 421 9.94 -1.94 -2.47
CA GLY A 421 10.91 -1.92 -1.36
C GLY A 421 10.82 -3.15 -0.45
N SER A 422 10.67 -2.92 0.86
CA SER A 422 10.55 -3.99 1.88
C SER A 422 9.28 -4.84 1.79
N ALA A 423 8.29 -4.48 0.96
CA ALA A 423 7.06 -5.26 0.76
C ALA A 423 7.29 -6.61 0.04
N ILE A 424 8.50 -6.86 -0.46
CA ILE A 424 8.96 -8.20 -0.87
C ILE A 424 8.77 -9.26 0.24
N SER A 425 8.75 -8.84 1.51
CA SER A 425 8.39 -9.67 2.68
C SER A 425 7.04 -10.38 2.57
N PHE A 426 6.06 -9.78 1.88
CA PHE A 426 4.74 -10.36 1.66
C PHE A 426 4.69 -11.30 0.44
N ALA A 427 5.50 -11.02 -0.59
CA ALA A 427 5.50 -11.81 -1.83
C ALA A 427 6.21 -13.16 -1.68
N LEU A 428 7.39 -13.23 -1.05
CA LEU A 428 8.17 -14.46 -0.87
C LEU A 428 7.39 -15.63 -0.19
N PRO A 429 6.61 -15.45 0.91
CA PRO A 429 5.82 -16.54 1.48
C PRO A 429 4.61 -16.92 0.60
N ILE A 430 4.15 -16.05 -0.29
CA ILE A 430 3.12 -16.36 -1.29
C ILE A 430 3.72 -17.16 -2.45
N LEU A 431 4.90 -16.76 -2.96
CA LEU A 431 5.69 -17.47 -3.98
C LEU A 431 5.89 -18.94 -3.61
N ARG A 432 6.44 -19.20 -2.41
CA ARG A 432 6.68 -20.56 -1.91
C ARG A 432 5.42 -21.42 -1.80
N VAL A 433 4.24 -20.81 -1.64
CA VAL A 433 2.95 -21.51 -1.64
C VAL A 433 2.42 -21.70 -3.05
N MET A 434 2.56 -20.73 -3.95
CA MET A 434 2.13 -20.87 -5.36
C MET A 434 2.95 -21.93 -6.10
N ASN A 435 4.28 -21.94 -5.90
CA ASN A 435 5.18 -22.90 -6.54
C ASN A 435 4.89 -24.34 -6.03
N TYR A 436 4.51 -24.51 -4.75
CA TYR A 436 4.02 -25.81 -4.24
C TYR A 436 2.69 -26.25 -4.86
N HIS A 437 1.79 -25.31 -5.17
CA HIS A 437 0.47 -25.59 -5.77
C HIS A 437 0.49 -25.58 -7.31
N GLY A 438 1.65 -25.39 -7.95
CA GLY A 438 1.79 -25.35 -9.41
C GLY A 438 1.07 -24.17 -10.08
N VAL A 439 0.89 -23.04 -9.37
CA VAL A 439 0.19 -21.85 -9.88
C VAL A 439 1.20 -20.82 -10.38
N PRO A 440 1.26 -20.50 -11.68
CA PRO A 440 2.19 -19.50 -12.21
C PRO A 440 2.03 -18.13 -11.55
N ILE A 441 3.15 -17.58 -11.09
CA ILE A 441 3.24 -16.31 -10.39
C ILE A 441 4.37 -15.48 -10.98
N LYS A 442 4.17 -14.16 -11.08
CA LYS A 442 5.19 -13.21 -11.52
C LYS A 442 5.31 -12.09 -10.48
N ILE A 443 6.53 -11.72 -10.12
CA ILE A 443 6.84 -10.70 -9.11
C ILE A 443 7.63 -9.56 -9.78
N VAL A 444 6.95 -8.45 -10.02
CA VAL A 444 7.56 -7.17 -10.38
C VAL A 444 7.99 -6.49 -9.08
N TRP A 445 9.30 -6.36 -8.82
CA TRP A 445 9.83 -5.78 -7.60
C TRP A 445 10.54 -4.45 -7.87
N VAL A 446 9.99 -3.35 -7.33
CA VAL A 446 10.54 -2.00 -7.49
C VAL A 446 11.38 -1.63 -6.26
N ILE A 447 12.63 -1.21 -6.46
CA ILE A 447 13.56 -0.80 -5.41
C ILE A 447 14.29 0.50 -5.75
N LYS A 448 14.88 1.16 -4.73
CA LYS A 448 15.73 2.35 -4.92
C LYS A 448 17.23 2.04 -4.87
N ASP A 449 17.64 0.92 -4.29
CA ASP A 449 19.05 0.61 -4.03
C ASP A 449 19.34 -0.82 -4.47
N PHE A 450 20.16 -1.01 -5.50
CA PHE A 450 20.42 -2.35 -6.07
C PHE A 450 21.00 -3.34 -5.05
N ARG A 451 21.63 -2.86 -3.98
CA ARG A 451 22.16 -3.69 -2.88
C ARG A 451 21.05 -4.42 -2.11
N ASP A 452 19.81 -3.91 -2.15
CA ASP A 452 18.65 -4.56 -1.56
C ASP A 452 18.38 -5.95 -2.19
N ILE A 453 18.75 -6.16 -3.46
CA ILE A 453 18.61 -7.45 -4.19
C ILE A 453 19.37 -8.59 -3.49
N THR A 454 20.44 -8.28 -2.77
CA THR A 454 21.22 -9.26 -2.00
C THR A 454 20.43 -9.94 -0.87
N ILE A 455 19.18 -9.53 -0.58
CA ILE A 455 18.26 -10.26 0.29
C ILE A 455 17.89 -11.64 -0.28
N LEU A 456 17.76 -11.77 -1.60
CA LEU A 456 17.19 -12.96 -2.26
C LEU A 456 18.07 -14.21 -2.06
N LYS A 457 19.38 -14.04 -1.83
CA LYS A 457 20.32 -15.14 -1.48
C LYS A 457 19.96 -15.90 -0.20
N HIS A 458 19.06 -15.37 0.64
CA HIS A 458 18.56 -16.02 1.86
C HIS A 458 17.27 -16.83 1.65
N PHE A 459 16.79 -16.90 0.40
CA PHE A 459 15.52 -17.52 -0.03
C PHE A 459 15.65 -18.30 -1.35
N ASP A 460 16.89 -18.56 -1.79
CA ASP A 460 17.24 -19.18 -3.08
C ASP A 460 16.54 -20.52 -3.37
N GLY A 461 16.40 -21.39 -2.38
CA GLY A 461 15.82 -22.74 -2.52
C GLY A 461 14.34 -22.85 -2.94
N PHE A 462 13.67 -21.76 -3.31
CA PHE A 462 12.34 -21.78 -3.93
C PHE A 462 12.10 -20.68 -4.98
N ILE A 463 13.15 -19.98 -5.44
CA ILE A 463 13.06 -18.93 -6.47
C ILE A 463 13.42 -19.53 -7.83
N HIS A 464 12.60 -19.27 -8.85
CA HIS A 464 12.88 -19.62 -10.24
C HIS A 464 13.19 -18.37 -11.08
N GLU A 465 13.87 -18.58 -12.21
CA GLU A 465 14.42 -17.52 -13.06
C GLU A 465 13.34 -16.58 -13.65
N ASP A 466 12.19 -17.14 -14.05
CA ASP A 466 11.07 -16.38 -14.60
C ASP A 466 10.18 -15.70 -13.54
N ASP A 467 10.30 -16.08 -12.26
CA ASP A 467 9.43 -15.59 -11.17
C ASP A 467 9.57 -14.07 -10.95
N PHE A 468 10.72 -13.48 -11.33
CA PHE A 468 11.09 -12.10 -10.98
C PHE A 468 11.33 -11.18 -12.19
N GLU A 469 10.93 -9.92 -12.05
CA GLU A 469 11.41 -8.77 -12.83
C GLU A 469 11.69 -7.63 -11.84
N ILE A 470 12.94 -7.15 -11.78
CA ILE A 470 13.40 -6.19 -10.77
C ILE A 470 13.67 -4.83 -11.41
N PHE A 471 13.13 -3.75 -10.84
CA PHE A 471 13.25 -2.38 -11.36
C PHE A 471 13.99 -1.49 -10.35
N VAL A 472 15.15 -0.98 -10.74
CA VAL A 472 16.03 -0.14 -9.91
C VAL A 472 15.85 1.34 -10.27
N THR A 473 15.26 2.09 -9.34
CA THR A 473 14.91 3.51 -9.50
C THR A 473 15.98 4.50 -9.03
N GLY A 474 17.05 4.03 -8.39
CA GLY A 474 18.17 4.85 -7.94
C GLY A 474 19.30 4.97 -8.97
N SER A 475 20.31 5.77 -8.63
CA SER A 475 21.51 5.95 -9.46
C SER A 475 22.33 4.67 -9.56
N SER A 476 22.76 4.31 -10.78
CA SER A 476 23.73 3.22 -11.03
C SER A 476 25.12 3.50 -10.44
N GLU A 477 25.46 4.76 -10.19
CA GLU A 477 26.78 5.20 -9.73
C GLU A 477 27.01 5.01 -8.22
N LEU A 478 28.16 4.44 -7.86
CA LEU A 478 28.65 4.32 -6.48
C LEU A 478 29.53 5.51 -6.08
N SER A 479 28.92 6.66 -5.80
CA SER A 479 29.62 7.89 -5.37
C SER A 479 29.93 7.94 -3.85
N GLN A 480 31.10 8.50 -3.49
CA GLN A 480 31.64 8.46 -2.12
C GLN A 480 30.71 9.06 -1.04
N GLU A 481 30.02 10.17 -1.35
CA GLU A 481 29.11 10.82 -0.40
C GLU A 481 27.99 9.90 0.09
N SER A 482 27.48 9.02 -0.78
CA SER A 482 26.29 8.19 -0.55
C SER A 482 26.46 7.16 0.56
N ALA A 483 27.72 6.76 0.83
CA ALA A 483 28.11 5.88 1.92
C ALA A 483 28.48 6.68 3.18
N MET A 484 29.34 7.70 3.05
CA MET A 484 29.96 8.37 4.19
C MET A 484 28.96 9.23 5.00
N LYS A 485 28.09 9.99 4.32
CA LYS A 485 27.04 10.80 5.00
C LYS A 485 26.02 9.95 5.77
N ARG A 486 25.88 8.66 5.43
CA ARG A 486 24.96 7.72 6.11
C ARG A 486 25.58 6.95 7.28
N TYR A 487 26.90 6.98 7.44
CA TYR A 487 27.61 6.29 8.52
C TYR A 487 28.14 7.25 9.59
N GLY A 488 28.62 8.44 9.20
CA GLY A 488 29.24 9.41 10.12
C GLY A 488 28.28 10.24 10.97
N SER A 489 27.02 10.43 10.55
CA SER A 489 26.07 11.37 11.17
C SER A 489 25.36 10.84 12.44
N ILE A 490 25.99 9.93 13.19
CA ILE A 490 25.35 9.19 14.30
C ILE A 490 25.80 9.65 15.69
N ASN A 491 27.00 10.24 15.85
CA ASN A 491 27.55 10.53 17.17
C ASN A 491 27.22 11.93 17.74
N ASP A 492 26.85 12.93 16.90
CA ASP A 492 26.58 14.30 17.35
C ASP A 492 25.25 14.86 16.82
N MET A 493 24.16 14.66 17.58
CA MET A 493 23.02 15.59 17.65
C MET A 493 22.13 15.28 18.86
N SER A 494 22.60 15.56 20.09
CA SER A 494 21.76 15.48 21.30
C SER A 494 20.84 16.71 21.44
N SER A 495 19.97 16.99 20.47
CA SER A 495 18.97 18.07 20.56
C SER A 495 17.67 17.79 19.78
N ASN A 496 16.58 18.45 20.18
CA ASN A 496 15.20 18.13 19.81
C ASN A 496 14.90 18.16 18.29
N GLY A 497 14.51 16.99 17.73
CA GLY A 497 14.16 16.83 16.31
C GLY A 497 13.01 15.85 16.04
N ASN A 498 11.87 15.97 16.73
CA ASN A 498 10.75 15.02 16.63
C ASN A 498 9.98 15.07 15.29
N SER A 499 10.54 14.48 14.22
CA SER A 499 9.83 14.16 12.97
C SER A 499 9.63 12.64 12.81
N SER A 500 8.60 12.10 13.46
CA SER A 500 8.26 10.67 13.41
C SER A 500 7.29 10.37 12.27
N MET A 501 7.80 10.24 11.03
CA MET A 501 7.05 9.51 10.00
C MET A 501 7.03 8.03 10.38
N THR A 502 5.87 7.57 10.83
CA THR A 502 5.53 6.15 10.98
C THR A 502 4.38 5.91 10.00
N TYR A 503 4.47 4.91 9.12
CA TYR A 503 3.43 4.71 8.13
C TYR A 503 2.13 4.24 8.81
N ASP A 504 1.01 4.81 8.35
CA ASP A 504 -0.30 4.55 8.94
C ASP A 504 -0.95 3.36 8.23
N LEU A 505 -1.14 2.26 8.96
CA LEU A 505 -1.80 1.00 8.56
C LEU A 505 -3.24 1.13 8.03
N GLU A 506 -3.75 2.35 7.80
CA GLU A 506 -5.17 2.66 7.71
C GLU A 506 -5.48 3.85 6.78
N SER A 507 -4.67 4.07 5.74
CA SER A 507 -4.69 5.25 4.86
C SER A 507 -5.75 5.23 3.75
N GLU A 508 -7.04 5.36 4.11
CA GLU A 508 -8.04 5.97 3.20
C GLU A 508 -8.13 7.48 3.48
N GLN A 509 -7.58 8.36 2.61
CA GLN A 509 -7.98 9.77 2.54
C GLN A 509 -7.46 10.55 1.30
N LEU A 510 -8.22 11.59 0.93
CA LEU A 510 -7.99 12.49 -0.21
C LEU A 510 -6.97 13.61 0.11
N PRO A 511 -6.34 14.19 -0.93
CA PRO A 511 -6.16 15.63 -1.04
C PRO A 511 -7.38 16.28 -1.73
N LEU A 512 -7.87 17.40 -1.19
CA LEU A 512 -8.80 18.30 -1.89
C LEU A 512 -8.14 19.69 -1.95
N LEU A 513 -8.11 20.29 -3.14
CA LEU A 513 -7.56 21.62 -3.44
C LEU A 513 -6.09 21.83 -3.02
N GLY A 514 -5.18 21.49 -3.93
CA GLY A 514 -3.84 22.06 -3.98
C GLY A 514 -3.75 23.02 -5.17
N GLU A 515 -3.52 24.30 -4.91
CA GLU A 515 -3.15 25.29 -5.93
C GLU A 515 -1.62 25.31 -6.07
N GLU A 516 -1.10 25.52 -7.28
CA GLU A 516 0.34 25.37 -7.53
C GLU A 516 1.16 26.53 -6.96
N ARG A 517 1.98 26.26 -5.94
CA ARG A 517 3.19 27.05 -5.67
C ARG A 517 4.39 26.18 -5.32
N LYS A 518 5.37 26.19 -6.21
CA LYS A 518 6.70 25.60 -5.99
C LYS A 518 7.46 26.46 -4.98
N THR A 519 7.88 25.87 -3.86
CA THR A 519 8.96 26.38 -3.01
C THR A 519 9.89 25.23 -2.65
N SER A 520 11.19 25.42 -2.91
CA SER A 520 12.21 24.37 -2.81
C SER A 520 12.80 24.27 -1.41
N MET A 521 12.51 23.17 -0.70
CA MET A 521 13.32 22.69 0.41
C MET A 521 13.57 21.20 0.27
N THR A 522 14.84 20.82 0.13
CA THR A 522 15.30 19.44 -0.07
C THR A 522 15.08 18.58 1.17
N LYS A 523 14.22 17.57 1.08
CA LYS A 523 14.15 16.43 2.02
C LYS A 523 13.96 15.12 1.25
N GLY A 524 14.76 14.11 1.59
CA GLY A 524 14.88 12.85 0.84
C GLY A 524 13.69 11.91 0.98
N GLY A 525 12.56 12.28 0.37
CA GLY A 525 11.32 11.49 0.32
C GLY A 525 10.72 11.46 -1.09
N GLU A 526 11.56 11.40 -2.12
CA GLU A 526 11.14 11.38 -3.52
C GLU A 526 10.33 10.12 -3.84
N ASN A 527 9.20 10.30 -4.51
CA ASN A 527 8.15 9.30 -4.61
C ASN A 527 8.61 8.00 -5.30
N GLU A 528 8.36 6.86 -4.63
CA GLU A 528 8.39 5.50 -5.17
C GLU A 528 7.11 5.18 -6.01
N ASP A 529 6.46 6.20 -6.59
CA ASP A 529 5.20 6.07 -7.35
C ASP A 529 5.44 5.46 -8.74
N VAL A 530 4.73 4.40 -9.10
CA VAL A 530 4.77 3.87 -10.47
C VAL A 530 3.89 4.74 -11.38
N GLU A 531 4.53 5.41 -12.33
CA GLU A 531 3.86 6.11 -13.42
C GLU A 531 3.41 5.08 -14.46
N ILE A 532 2.09 4.86 -14.54
CA ILE A 532 1.50 3.94 -15.51
C ILE A 532 1.09 4.77 -16.72
N SER A 533 1.83 4.58 -17.82
CA SER A 533 1.33 4.86 -19.15
C SER A 533 0.30 3.76 -19.50
N ILE A 534 -0.91 4.17 -19.93
CA ILE A 534 -2.05 3.26 -20.17
C ILE A 534 -2.26 3.20 -21.68
N ASP A 535 -1.20 2.77 -22.33
CA ASP A 535 -1.02 2.82 -23.76
C ASP A 535 -1.74 1.59 -24.33
N ASN A 536 -2.79 1.84 -25.11
CA ASN A 536 -3.58 0.81 -25.78
C ASN A 536 -3.23 0.78 -27.27
N GLU A 537 -2.05 1.25 -27.64
CA GLU A 537 -1.52 1.14 -29.00
C GLU A 537 -1.13 -0.31 -29.29
N GLU A 538 -1.60 -0.83 -30.42
CA GLU A 538 -0.96 -1.95 -31.12
C GLU A 538 0.06 -1.42 -32.17
N ASP A 539 0.25 -0.09 -32.21
CA ASP A 539 0.70 0.70 -33.36
C ASP A 539 1.96 1.58 -33.14
N GLU A 540 2.51 1.69 -31.92
CA GLU A 540 3.82 2.36 -31.65
C GLU A 540 5.00 1.38 -31.45
N ASP A 541 4.77 0.07 -31.58
CA ASP A 541 5.74 -0.98 -31.21
C ASP A 541 6.74 -1.39 -32.32
N ASP A 542 6.64 -0.85 -33.54
CA ASP A 542 7.44 -1.33 -34.69
C ASP A 542 8.97 -1.08 -34.55
N ASP A 543 9.39 -0.22 -33.62
CA ASP A 543 10.80 0.00 -33.25
C ASP A 543 11.37 -1.06 -32.25
N GLU A 544 10.57 -1.94 -31.63
CA GLU A 544 11.06 -2.88 -30.58
C GLU A 544 11.99 -4.00 -31.15
N CYS A 545 11.99 -4.24 -32.47
CA CYS A 545 12.80 -5.29 -33.11
C CYS A 545 14.05 -4.78 -33.88
N ALA A 546 14.46 -3.53 -33.70
CA ALA A 546 15.70 -3.00 -34.29
C ALA A 546 16.96 -3.49 -33.51
N VAL A 547 17.75 -4.38 -34.11
CA VAL A 547 18.95 -4.96 -33.48
C VAL A 547 20.17 -4.05 -33.67
N ASP A 548 20.69 -3.48 -32.58
CA ASP A 548 22.07 -2.97 -32.54
C ASP A 548 23.03 -4.12 -32.19
N LEU A 549 23.71 -4.65 -33.21
CA LEU A 549 24.58 -5.83 -33.09
C LEU A 549 25.85 -5.57 -32.26
N THR A 550 26.17 -4.32 -31.90
CA THR A 550 27.44 -3.95 -31.26
C THR A 550 27.57 -4.35 -29.79
N MET A 551 26.46 -4.66 -29.11
CA MET A 551 26.42 -4.84 -27.65
C MET A 551 26.72 -6.26 -27.14
N ARG A 552 26.92 -7.26 -28.02
CA ARG A 552 27.05 -8.68 -27.59
C ARG A 552 28.49 -9.14 -27.33
N GLU A 553 29.51 -8.48 -27.89
CA GLU A 553 30.92 -8.89 -27.72
C GLU A 553 31.60 -8.25 -26.48
N HIS A 554 31.19 -7.04 -26.09
CA HIS A 554 31.82 -6.29 -24.99
C HIS A 554 31.56 -6.82 -23.55
N PHE A 555 30.97 -8.01 -23.38
CA PHE A 555 30.68 -8.55 -22.04
C PHE A 555 31.86 -9.27 -21.36
N LEU A 556 32.98 -9.48 -22.08
CA LEU A 556 34.18 -10.15 -21.55
C LEU A 556 35.42 -9.25 -21.50
N ASP A 557 35.68 -8.46 -22.55
CA ASP A 557 36.93 -7.71 -22.69
C ASP A 557 36.88 -6.31 -22.05
N THR A 558 36.80 -6.26 -20.72
CA THR A 558 37.07 -5.02 -19.95
C THR A 558 37.75 -5.34 -18.61
N ILE A 559 38.94 -5.93 -18.70
CA ILE A 559 39.89 -6.08 -17.59
C ILE A 559 41.24 -5.49 -18.02
N PRO A 560 41.66 -4.33 -17.49
CA PRO A 560 43.07 -3.99 -17.48
C PRO A 560 43.75 -4.86 -16.41
N SER A 561 44.55 -5.84 -16.82
CA SER A 561 45.45 -6.53 -15.91
C SER A 561 46.46 -5.51 -15.35
N SER A 562 46.60 -5.45 -14.04
CA SER A 562 47.78 -4.84 -13.41
C SER A 562 48.96 -5.75 -13.71
N GLY A 563 49.95 -5.24 -14.46
CA GLY A 563 51.17 -5.97 -14.73
C GLY A 563 52.12 -5.94 -13.54
N ASP A 564 52.66 -7.10 -13.19
CA ASP A 564 53.97 -7.22 -12.57
C ASP A 564 54.95 -7.70 -13.66
N ASN A 565 56.22 -7.28 -13.56
CA ASN A 565 57.27 -7.82 -14.42
C ASN A 565 57.66 -9.21 -13.94
N ASP A 566 58.09 -10.08 -14.86
CA ASP A 566 59.39 -10.74 -14.75
C ASP A 566 59.86 -11.20 -16.14
N ASN A 567 61.16 -11.48 -16.27
CA ASN A 567 61.79 -11.88 -17.53
C ASN A 567 61.96 -13.41 -17.60
N GLU A 568 61.83 -14.01 -18.78
CA GLU A 568 62.66 -15.15 -19.20
C GLU A 568 62.64 -15.31 -20.74
N GLU A 569 63.54 -16.13 -21.27
CA GLU A 569 63.95 -16.15 -22.70
C GLU A 569 63.46 -17.41 -23.46
N LEU A 570 63.77 -17.46 -24.78
CA LEU A 570 63.78 -18.66 -25.65
C LEU A 570 62.41 -19.30 -26.03
N GLU A 571 62.21 -19.98 -27.18
CA GLU A 571 62.96 -20.08 -28.45
C GLU A 571 62.07 -20.60 -29.61
N HIS A 572 62.58 -20.57 -30.85
CA HIS A 572 62.10 -21.26 -32.08
C HIS A 572 60.72 -20.84 -32.68
N PHE A 573 60.55 -20.60 -34.00
CA PHE A 573 60.73 -21.44 -35.22
C PHE A 573 59.71 -22.61 -35.29
N MET A 574 59.10 -22.96 -36.44
CA MET A 574 59.11 -22.39 -37.81
C MET A 574 57.85 -22.88 -38.56
N ASP A 575 57.42 -22.21 -39.65
CA ASP A 575 57.15 -22.80 -40.98
C ASP A 575 56.41 -21.82 -41.93
N HIS A 576 56.32 -22.17 -43.22
CA HIS A 576 56.14 -21.27 -44.37
C HIS A 576 55.11 -21.83 -45.38
N GLU A 577 55.07 -21.23 -46.58
CA GLU A 577 54.33 -21.62 -47.80
C GLU A 577 52.83 -21.22 -47.77
N ASP A 578 52.30 -20.32 -48.61
CA ASP A 578 52.32 -20.18 -50.09
C ASP A 578 51.36 -21.21 -50.78
N GLU A 579 50.66 -20.97 -51.90
CA GLU A 579 50.76 -19.92 -52.94
C GLU A 579 49.40 -19.76 -53.71
N VAL A 580 49.44 -19.30 -54.98
CA VAL A 580 48.46 -19.50 -56.10
C VAL A 580 47.43 -18.39 -56.45
N GLN A 581 47.96 -17.38 -57.17
CA GLN A 581 47.54 -16.88 -58.51
C GLN A 581 46.35 -15.91 -58.77
N ASP A 582 46.65 -14.91 -59.60
CA ASP A 582 45.76 -13.97 -60.31
C ASP A 582 45.02 -14.58 -61.51
N GLN A 583 44.04 -13.83 -62.03
CA GLN A 583 43.91 -13.67 -63.50
C GLN A 583 43.33 -12.29 -63.89
N ASN A 584 43.97 -11.64 -64.87
CA ASN A 584 43.60 -10.31 -65.39
C ASN A 584 42.71 -10.40 -66.64
N LEU A 585 41.84 -9.40 -66.88
CA LEU A 585 41.37 -9.05 -68.23
C LEU A 585 40.82 -7.61 -68.31
N GLU A 586 40.75 -7.07 -69.53
CA GLU A 586 40.80 -5.62 -69.78
C GLU A 586 39.46 -4.93 -70.16
N LEU A 587 39.53 -3.59 -70.22
CA LEU A 587 38.57 -2.60 -70.75
C LEU A 587 38.31 -2.77 -72.28
N PRO A 588 37.27 -2.16 -72.94
CA PRO A 588 36.88 -0.74 -72.73
C PRO A 588 35.43 -0.24 -73.04
N SER A 589 35.15 0.96 -72.48
CA SER A 589 34.37 2.09 -73.03
C SER A 589 32.99 1.95 -73.71
N SER A 590 31.98 2.66 -73.15
CA SER A 590 31.09 3.56 -73.92
C SER A 590 30.49 4.67 -73.03
N GLY A 591 29.89 5.70 -73.63
CA GLY A 591 29.40 6.94 -72.98
C GLY A 591 28.15 6.79 -72.10
N THR A 592 27.67 7.85 -71.42
CA THR A 592 27.52 9.21 -71.96
C THR A 592 27.63 10.33 -70.90
N LYS A 593 27.96 11.55 -71.38
CA LYS A 593 27.99 12.85 -70.69
C LYS A 593 26.57 13.30 -70.25
N LEU A 594 26.26 14.43 -69.58
CA LEU A 594 26.87 15.75 -69.20
C LEU A 594 25.99 16.27 -68.00
N ASN A 595 26.17 17.31 -67.17
CA ASN A 595 27.15 18.40 -66.96
C ASN A 595 26.89 19.09 -65.57
N ILE A 596 27.61 20.20 -65.26
CA ILE A 596 27.13 21.41 -64.50
C ILE A 596 26.72 21.24 -63.01
N THR A 597 27.27 21.96 -62.00
CA THR A 597 28.32 23.00 -62.02
C THR A 597 29.23 22.93 -60.79
N ARG A 598 30.45 23.46 -60.94
CA ARG A 598 31.48 23.63 -59.89
C ARG A 598 31.81 25.12 -59.75
N LYS A 599 32.01 25.62 -58.53
CA LYS A 599 32.81 26.84 -58.27
C LYS A 599 33.61 26.67 -56.98
N ASN A 600 34.90 27.02 -57.03
CA ASN A 600 35.85 26.87 -55.92
C ASN A 600 36.22 28.25 -55.34
N SER A 601 36.45 28.34 -54.03
CA SER A 601 37.45 29.20 -53.35
C SER A 601 37.26 29.10 -51.82
N ILE A 602 38.21 29.27 -50.90
CA ILE A 602 39.67 29.16 -50.80
C ILE A 602 39.98 29.32 -49.28
N GLN A 603 40.73 28.38 -48.70
CA GLN A 603 41.58 28.49 -47.48
C GLN A 603 41.05 28.93 -46.08
N HIS A 604 41.88 28.55 -45.09
CA HIS A 604 42.03 29.07 -43.71
C HIS A 604 41.00 28.76 -42.60
N SER A 605 41.14 27.55 -42.06
CA SER A 605 41.50 27.29 -40.64
C SER A 605 40.77 28.09 -39.53
N ARG A 606 39.77 27.45 -38.92
CA ARG A 606 39.46 27.54 -37.48
C ARG A 606 38.77 26.24 -37.04
N LYS A 607 39.15 25.70 -35.88
CA LYS A 607 38.35 24.67 -35.19
C LYS A 607 37.21 25.37 -34.43
N PRO A 608 35.96 24.93 -34.58
CA PRO A 608 34.96 25.04 -33.52
C PRO A 608 34.64 23.64 -32.95
N SER A 609 34.45 23.56 -31.65
CA SER A 609 33.88 22.39 -30.99
C SER A 609 32.40 22.23 -31.40
N ILE A 610 32.06 21.13 -32.07
CA ILE A 610 30.66 20.78 -32.34
C ILE A 610 30.22 19.71 -31.33
N SER A 611 29.47 20.15 -30.32
CA SER A 611 28.75 19.29 -29.39
C SER A 611 27.59 18.60 -30.12
N LEU A 612 27.86 17.46 -30.76
CA LEU A 612 26.84 16.72 -31.49
C LEU A 612 25.94 15.95 -30.52
N SER A 613 24.91 16.64 -30.03
CA SER A 613 23.77 16.05 -29.31
C SER A 613 22.99 15.13 -30.25
N ARG A 614 23.51 13.92 -30.47
CA ARG A 614 22.84 12.86 -31.19
C ARG A 614 21.74 12.31 -30.27
N LYS A 615 20.54 12.86 -30.39
CA LYS A 615 19.32 12.24 -29.85
C LYS A 615 19.18 10.85 -30.48
N THR A 616 19.56 9.82 -29.76
CA THR A 616 19.23 8.43 -30.11
C THR A 616 17.72 8.24 -30.00
N SER A 617 17.16 7.40 -30.87
CA SER A 617 15.78 6.94 -30.81
C SER A 617 15.50 6.31 -29.43
N VAL A 618 14.27 6.48 -28.94
CA VAL A 618 13.83 5.92 -27.67
C VAL A 618 13.39 4.48 -27.92
N SER A 619 14.29 3.52 -27.73
CA SER A 619 13.87 2.11 -27.68
C SER A 619 12.82 1.95 -26.57
N THR A 620 11.71 1.29 -26.90
CA THR A 620 10.60 0.99 -25.98
C THR A 620 10.95 -0.11 -24.98
N THR A 621 12.06 -0.82 -25.19
CA THR A 621 12.57 -1.86 -24.29
C THR A 621 13.01 -1.27 -22.93
N ASN A 622 12.84 -2.05 -21.85
CA ASN A 622 13.34 -1.65 -20.53
C ASN A 622 14.88 -1.74 -20.50
N GLU A 623 15.55 -0.61 -20.34
CA GLU A 623 17.02 -0.54 -20.21
C GLU A 623 17.53 -1.48 -19.09
N ILE A 624 18.51 -2.34 -19.41
CA ILE A 624 19.11 -3.28 -18.44
C ILE A 624 19.89 -2.50 -17.37
N PHE A 625 19.73 -2.86 -16.10
CA PHE A 625 20.43 -2.19 -15.00
C PHE A 625 21.85 -2.76 -14.80
N CYS A 626 22.85 -2.01 -15.25
CA CYS A 626 24.25 -2.22 -14.89
C CYS A 626 24.69 -1.21 -13.81
N PRO A 627 25.09 -1.64 -12.60
CA PRO A 627 25.73 -0.77 -11.60
C PRO A 627 27.17 -0.45 -11.99
N ILE A 628 27.57 0.83 -11.83
CA ILE A 628 28.85 1.37 -12.31
C ILE A 628 29.73 1.76 -11.11
N LEU A 629 30.97 1.23 -11.10
CA LEU A 629 32.03 1.71 -10.22
C LEU A 629 32.70 2.93 -10.84
N ASN A 630 32.87 3.98 -10.03
CA ASN A 630 33.73 5.12 -10.40
C ASN A 630 35.20 4.78 -10.06
N SER A 631 36.16 5.42 -10.70
CA SER A 631 37.60 5.13 -10.54
C SER A 631 38.07 5.27 -9.08
N ASN A 632 37.56 6.26 -8.36
CA ASN A 632 37.86 6.51 -6.94
C ASN A 632 36.97 5.68 -5.98
N SER A 633 36.64 4.44 -6.33
CA SER A 633 35.75 3.57 -5.54
C SER A 633 36.46 2.81 -4.42
N THR A 634 35.86 2.85 -3.23
CA THR A 634 36.37 2.15 -2.03
C THR A 634 36.20 0.63 -2.15
N ASP A 635 37.03 -0.14 -1.46
CA ASP A 635 36.93 -1.62 -1.50
C ASP A 635 35.60 -2.14 -0.93
N THR A 636 34.97 -1.37 -0.02
CA THR A 636 33.59 -1.62 0.41
C THR A 636 32.58 -1.54 -0.74
N ALA A 637 32.76 -0.62 -1.70
CA ALA A 637 31.91 -0.50 -2.89
C ALA A 637 32.16 -1.65 -3.87
N LYS A 638 33.43 -2.04 -4.08
CA LYS A 638 33.81 -3.24 -4.86
C LYS A 638 33.17 -4.50 -4.27
N HIS A 639 33.24 -4.69 -2.96
CA HIS A 639 32.63 -5.80 -2.24
C HIS A 639 31.09 -5.81 -2.35
N TYR A 640 30.41 -4.65 -2.27
CA TYR A 640 28.95 -4.59 -2.52
C TYR A 640 28.60 -4.96 -3.98
N LEU A 641 29.42 -4.55 -4.96
CA LEU A 641 29.22 -4.97 -6.35
C LEU A 641 29.41 -6.49 -6.51
N GLN A 642 30.44 -7.06 -5.89
CA GLN A 642 30.70 -8.50 -5.98
C GLN A 642 29.54 -9.30 -5.36
N GLN A 643 29.07 -8.95 -4.16
CA GLN A 643 27.91 -9.61 -3.54
C GLN A 643 26.62 -9.49 -4.38
N PHE A 644 26.46 -8.39 -5.12
CA PHE A 644 25.38 -8.25 -6.11
C PHE A 644 25.57 -9.23 -7.27
N LYS A 645 26.73 -9.21 -7.95
CA LYS A 645 27.04 -10.13 -9.07
C LYS A 645 26.86 -11.59 -8.65
N ASP A 646 27.43 -12.00 -7.51
CA ASP A 646 27.33 -13.36 -6.97
C ASP A 646 25.86 -13.77 -6.73
N THR A 647 25.05 -12.88 -6.14
CA THR A 647 23.63 -13.16 -5.86
C THR A 647 22.83 -13.32 -7.15
N VAL A 648 23.02 -12.39 -8.10
CA VAL A 648 22.28 -12.35 -9.36
C VAL A 648 22.63 -13.56 -10.24
N LYS A 649 23.92 -13.90 -10.33
CA LYS A 649 24.42 -15.09 -11.03
C LYS A 649 23.92 -16.39 -10.40
N LYS A 650 23.95 -16.50 -9.06
CA LYS A 650 23.44 -17.68 -8.34
C LYS A 650 21.94 -17.92 -8.59
N LEU A 651 21.16 -16.85 -8.75
CA LEU A 651 19.72 -16.90 -9.00
C LEU A 651 19.35 -16.88 -10.50
N LYS A 652 20.34 -16.75 -11.40
CA LYS A 652 20.18 -16.57 -12.86
C LYS A 652 19.36 -15.35 -13.31
N ILE A 653 19.08 -14.40 -12.43
CA ILE A 653 18.23 -13.23 -12.73
C ILE A 653 18.96 -12.10 -13.48
N GLU A 654 20.13 -12.36 -14.09
CA GLU A 654 20.99 -11.36 -14.74
C GLU A 654 20.25 -10.53 -15.80
N HIS A 655 19.42 -11.16 -16.64
CA HIS A 655 18.68 -10.50 -17.72
C HIS A 655 17.27 -10.02 -17.31
N ARG A 656 16.95 -10.04 -16.00
CA ARG A 656 15.65 -9.64 -15.43
C ARG A 656 15.72 -8.42 -14.51
N ILE A 657 16.83 -7.66 -14.54
CA ILE A 657 17.02 -6.42 -13.75
C ILE A 657 17.08 -5.21 -14.69
N TYR A 658 16.16 -4.28 -14.51
CA TYR A 658 15.95 -3.11 -15.36
C TYR A 658 16.12 -1.79 -14.59
N LYS A 659 16.47 -0.74 -15.32
CA LYS A 659 16.68 0.63 -14.83
C LYS A 659 15.40 1.44 -14.94
N GLY A 660 15.12 2.29 -13.95
CA GLY A 660 13.93 3.15 -13.92
C GLY A 660 12.71 2.50 -13.24
N ARG A 661 11.51 2.82 -13.73
CA ARG A 661 10.20 2.43 -13.15
C ARG A 661 9.46 1.50 -14.12
N PRO A 662 8.75 0.45 -13.66
CA PRO A 662 8.03 -0.46 -14.54
C PRO A 662 6.82 0.23 -15.21
N ARG A 663 6.76 0.20 -16.54
CA ARG A 663 5.53 0.52 -17.28
C ARG A 663 4.65 -0.73 -17.31
N ILE A 664 3.43 -0.64 -16.76
CA ILE A 664 2.49 -1.78 -16.71
C ILE A 664 1.63 -1.78 -17.98
N ASN A 665 2.25 -2.08 -19.11
CA ASN A 665 1.63 -2.10 -20.43
C ASN A 665 0.84 -3.41 -20.70
N TYR A 666 0.40 -3.60 -21.94
CA TYR A 666 -0.36 -4.77 -22.38
C TYR A 666 0.39 -6.11 -22.19
N LYS A 667 1.73 -6.13 -22.12
CA LYS A 667 2.55 -7.35 -21.95
C LYS A 667 2.17 -8.12 -20.68
N TYR A 668 1.97 -7.39 -19.58
CA TYR A 668 1.53 -7.97 -18.30
C TYR A 668 0.07 -8.46 -18.34
N TYR A 669 -0.78 -7.82 -19.15
CA TYR A 669 -2.16 -8.27 -19.38
C TYR A 669 -2.20 -9.55 -20.25
N ASN A 670 -1.36 -9.64 -21.28
CA ASN A 670 -1.21 -10.85 -22.10
C ASN A 670 -0.65 -12.02 -21.29
N TRP A 671 0.36 -11.81 -20.45
CA TRP A 671 0.83 -12.82 -19.49
C TRP A 671 -0.26 -13.22 -18.48
N CYS A 672 -1.12 -12.30 -18.07
CA CYS A 672 -2.26 -12.60 -17.20
C CYS A 672 -3.32 -13.50 -17.86
N ILE A 673 -3.60 -13.29 -19.15
CA ILE A 673 -4.78 -13.86 -19.84
C ILE A 673 -4.47 -15.06 -20.75
N ASN A 674 -3.28 -15.14 -21.35
CA ASN A 674 -2.98 -16.18 -22.33
C ASN A 674 -2.27 -17.37 -21.64
N GLU A 675 -2.81 -18.58 -21.79
CA GLU A 675 -2.08 -19.80 -21.37
C GLU A 675 -0.94 -20.09 -22.37
N GLY A 676 0.08 -20.84 -21.96
CA GLY A 676 1.33 -21.02 -22.72
C GLY A 676 2.27 -19.80 -22.75
N PHE A 677 1.75 -18.56 -22.72
CA PHE A 677 2.57 -17.35 -22.83
C PHE A 677 3.49 -17.14 -21.61
N THR A 678 4.79 -17.37 -21.79
CA THR A 678 5.89 -16.83 -21.00
C THR A 678 6.24 -15.42 -21.48
N GLN A 679 6.85 -14.58 -20.63
CA GLN A 679 7.31 -13.25 -21.05
C GLN A 679 8.63 -13.35 -21.82
N CYS A 680 8.53 -13.64 -23.11
CA CYS A 680 9.60 -13.30 -24.04
C CYS A 680 9.82 -11.76 -24.08
N SER A 681 11.02 -11.34 -24.43
CA SER A 681 11.45 -9.94 -24.50
C SER A 681 12.57 -9.84 -25.52
N GLY A 682 12.41 -9.03 -26.57
CA GLY A 682 13.24 -9.15 -27.76
C GLY A 682 12.87 -10.41 -28.60
N PRO A 683 13.70 -10.76 -29.60
CA PRO A 683 13.45 -11.89 -30.48
C PRO A 683 13.54 -13.24 -29.77
N VAL A 684 12.75 -14.21 -30.24
CA VAL A 684 12.70 -15.59 -29.77
C VAL A 684 13.12 -16.51 -30.89
N ASP A 685 13.94 -17.53 -30.59
CA ASP A 685 14.30 -18.56 -31.55
C ASP A 685 13.10 -19.48 -31.83
N ASP A 686 12.69 -19.61 -33.09
CA ASP A 686 11.68 -20.58 -33.50
C ASP A 686 12.27 -21.99 -33.60
N GLY A 687 11.41 -23.01 -33.75
CA GLY A 687 11.84 -24.42 -33.85
C GLY A 687 12.64 -24.77 -35.12
N SER A 688 12.99 -23.77 -35.94
CA SER A 688 13.77 -23.83 -37.18
C SER A 688 14.95 -22.84 -37.18
N HIS A 689 15.32 -22.30 -36.01
CA HIS A 689 16.42 -21.36 -35.77
C HIS A 689 16.27 -19.97 -36.42
N ASN A 690 15.04 -19.46 -36.57
CA ASN A 690 14.80 -18.06 -36.93
C ASN A 690 14.43 -17.22 -35.72
N PHE A 691 14.98 -16.01 -35.64
CA PHE A 691 14.63 -15.01 -34.63
C PHE A 691 13.30 -14.31 -34.96
N VAL A 692 12.22 -14.71 -34.29
CA VAL A 692 10.85 -14.19 -34.45
C VAL A 692 10.50 -13.21 -33.33
N CYS A 693 9.88 -12.08 -33.66
CA CYS A 693 9.42 -11.10 -32.66
C CYS A 693 8.27 -11.66 -31.80
N CYS A 694 8.25 -11.31 -30.50
CA CYS A 694 7.24 -11.77 -29.52
C CYS A 694 5.77 -11.57 -29.93
N ARG A 695 5.49 -10.58 -30.80
CA ARG A 695 4.15 -10.25 -31.29
C ARG A 695 3.59 -11.31 -32.26
N ASP A 696 4.49 -12.04 -32.92
CA ASP A 696 4.21 -12.84 -34.12
C ASP A 696 4.29 -14.36 -33.88
N LEU A 697 4.84 -14.78 -32.73
CA LEU A 697 4.60 -16.11 -32.17
C LEU A 697 3.10 -16.40 -32.17
N ILE A 698 2.70 -17.55 -32.75
CA ILE A 698 1.29 -17.88 -33.01
C ILE A 698 0.50 -17.82 -31.71
N LYS A 699 -0.33 -16.77 -31.57
CA LYS A 699 -1.22 -16.53 -30.42
C LYS A 699 -2.27 -17.64 -30.38
N ASP A 700 -1.95 -18.73 -29.69
CA ASP A 700 -2.76 -19.95 -29.67
C ASP A 700 -4.19 -19.62 -29.20
N LYS A 701 -5.14 -19.78 -30.12
CA LYS A 701 -6.52 -19.27 -29.96
C LYS A 701 -7.35 -20.12 -28.98
N GLY A 702 -6.83 -21.26 -28.52
CA GLY A 702 -7.54 -22.21 -27.66
C GLY A 702 -7.82 -21.71 -26.24
N ASN A 703 -6.77 -21.36 -25.48
CA ASN A 703 -6.85 -21.28 -24.02
C ASN A 703 -6.58 -19.88 -23.45
N LYS A 704 -7.65 -19.10 -23.27
CA LYS A 704 -7.64 -17.88 -22.44
C LYS A 704 -8.05 -18.20 -21.00
N VAL A 705 -7.26 -17.71 -20.04
CA VAL A 705 -7.57 -17.75 -18.61
C VAL A 705 -8.82 -16.91 -18.35
N ASP A 706 -9.80 -17.49 -17.65
CA ASP A 706 -10.93 -16.74 -17.09
C ASP A 706 -10.39 -15.60 -16.20
N SER A 707 -10.70 -14.35 -16.54
CA SER A 707 -10.24 -13.16 -15.80
C SER A 707 -10.68 -13.16 -14.33
N ASN A 708 -11.73 -13.92 -13.96
CA ASN A 708 -12.13 -14.09 -12.57
C ASN A 708 -11.17 -15.00 -11.77
N LYS A 709 -10.30 -15.77 -12.44
CA LYS A 709 -9.25 -16.63 -11.88
C LYS A 709 -7.86 -16.00 -11.91
N VAL A 710 -7.68 -14.85 -12.55
CA VAL A 710 -6.44 -14.06 -12.51
C VAL A 710 -6.46 -13.11 -11.34
N TRP A 711 -5.38 -13.06 -10.56
CA TRP A 711 -5.24 -12.13 -9.44
C TRP A 711 -4.02 -11.21 -9.61
N VAL A 712 -4.27 -9.90 -9.59
CA VAL A 712 -3.25 -8.87 -9.42
C VAL A 712 -3.14 -8.57 -7.92
N ILE A 713 -1.94 -8.66 -7.36
CA ILE A 713 -1.66 -8.37 -5.96
C ILE A 713 -0.64 -7.25 -5.90
N THR A 714 -0.81 -6.30 -4.98
CA THR A 714 0.20 -5.26 -4.75
C THR A 714 0.42 -4.98 -3.26
N ALA A 715 1.66 -4.62 -2.93
CA ALA A 715 2.12 -4.30 -1.59
C ALA A 715 3.25 -3.29 -1.69
N GLY A 716 3.14 -2.13 -1.04
CA GLY A 716 4.14 -1.08 -1.18
C GLY A 716 3.58 0.33 -1.03
N PRO A 717 4.31 1.35 -1.52
CA PRO A 717 3.94 2.76 -1.46
C PRO A 717 2.52 3.04 -1.96
N ALA A 718 1.83 4.00 -1.34
CA ALA A 718 0.43 4.28 -1.63
C ALA A 718 0.16 4.65 -3.09
N GLY A 719 1.09 5.32 -3.79
CA GLY A 719 0.96 5.63 -5.22
C GLY A 719 1.10 4.39 -6.11
N LEU A 720 2.11 3.54 -5.87
CA LEU A 720 2.23 2.22 -6.51
C LEU A 720 0.91 1.43 -6.38
N VAL A 721 0.45 1.24 -5.14
CA VAL A 721 -0.77 0.47 -4.82
C VAL A 721 -1.99 1.06 -5.54
N LYS A 722 -2.18 2.38 -5.45
CA LYS A 722 -3.28 3.11 -6.08
C LYS A 722 -3.30 2.98 -7.61
N ASN A 723 -2.13 2.98 -8.24
CA ASN A 723 -2.01 2.95 -9.69
C ASN A 723 -2.20 1.51 -10.23
N VAL A 724 -1.58 0.50 -9.61
CA VAL A 724 -1.85 -0.91 -9.93
C VAL A 724 -3.33 -1.26 -9.74
N LYS A 725 -3.98 -0.70 -8.70
CA LYS A 725 -5.42 -0.82 -8.43
C LYS A 725 -6.28 -0.19 -9.51
N LEU A 726 -5.84 0.89 -10.16
CA LEU A 726 -6.54 1.46 -11.31
C LEU A 726 -6.45 0.51 -12.51
N TRP A 727 -5.22 0.17 -12.93
CA TRP A 727 -4.94 -0.69 -14.09
C TRP A 727 -5.66 -2.05 -14.02
N ALA A 728 -5.64 -2.71 -12.86
CA ALA A 728 -6.30 -4.01 -12.68
C ALA A 728 -7.83 -3.93 -12.84
N ASN A 729 -8.46 -2.85 -12.35
CA ASN A 729 -9.92 -2.65 -12.46
C ASN A 729 -10.34 -2.15 -13.85
N GLU A 730 -9.49 -1.40 -14.56
CA GLU A 730 -9.71 -1.01 -15.95
C GLU A 730 -9.65 -2.23 -16.88
N ASN A 731 -8.65 -3.10 -16.69
CA ASN A 731 -8.57 -4.36 -17.41
C ASN A 731 -9.70 -5.33 -17.01
N GLY A 732 -10.13 -5.30 -15.74
CA GLY A 732 -11.22 -6.12 -15.22
C GLY A 732 -10.76 -7.43 -14.56
N LEU A 733 -9.49 -7.48 -14.17
CA LEU A 733 -8.87 -8.56 -13.40
C LEU A 733 -9.34 -8.51 -11.93
N ASN A 734 -9.17 -9.58 -11.17
CA ASN A 734 -9.31 -9.49 -9.72
C ASN A 734 -8.07 -8.84 -9.09
N PHE A 735 -8.29 -8.08 -8.02
CA PHE A 735 -7.28 -7.25 -7.38
C PHE A 735 -7.25 -7.50 -5.87
N HIS A 736 -6.05 -7.56 -5.30
CA HIS A 736 -5.78 -7.64 -3.87
C HIS A 736 -4.64 -6.70 -3.46
N GLU A 737 -4.70 -6.23 -2.22
CA GLU A 737 -3.87 -5.16 -1.67
C GLU A 737 -3.40 -5.61 -0.27
N GLU A 738 -2.09 -5.71 -0.05
CA GLU A 738 -1.58 -6.02 1.28
C GLU A 738 -2.04 -4.90 2.23
N SER A 739 -2.84 -5.28 3.21
CA SER A 739 -3.45 -4.33 4.12
C SER A 739 -2.51 -3.91 5.27
N PHE A 740 -1.25 -4.35 5.25
CA PHE A 740 -0.29 -4.27 6.37
C PHE A 740 0.98 -3.50 6.02
N TYR A 741 0.84 -2.31 5.43
CA TYR A 741 1.98 -1.45 5.13
C TYR A 741 2.77 -1.01 6.39
N VAL A 742 4.11 -0.91 6.26
CA VAL A 742 5.10 -0.77 7.36
C VAL A 742 5.91 0.52 7.22
#